data_AF-A0A2T4X2X0-F1
#
_entry.id   AF-A0A2T4X2X0-F1
#
_cell.length_a   1.000
_cell.length_b   1.000
_cell.length_c   1.000
_cell.angle_alpha   90.00
_cell.angle_beta   90.00
_cell.angle_gamma   90.00
#
_symmetry.space_group_name_H-M   'P 1'
#
loop_
_entity.id
_entity.type
_entity.pdbx_description
1 polymer ?
#
loop_
_entity_poly.entity_id
_entity_poly.type
_entity_poly.pdbx_seq_one_letter_code
_entity_poly.pdbx_strand_id
1 'polypeptide(L)'
;MKTMKKLLYSICLLLPSAIFAQYEIAIQATIYDEISKEPISYVNVEFNDKPIQAVTNQEGVFSLRYDEGYVHGKDVLKFNAMGYKSELVTAERFYKFLANTNKIFLKPNDFKTEDMPAFSRITIPEGSISGQVLAENNPIQGAKVKVKNSFIETRTDANGNFVIPAENDDVIEVEYIGMRTKNVVVDDKQLEVKLESDGELLEEIVLLNEKGSSDLIDLGYNGKKEFDEITYSAGTISKAEIGNQYYRLQDLLNGRLAKLNYSRDQSITNSSGFVFDIDGMIFTSDGISKIPYVDPQTIESLTVLNSLSGTHKYGTLARNGVVIIRTNLTTPGKKQEQPKSALVVGNNYDEALPLLTSNSSESYLAELKKATTFDEAKSIYKTQKSLKNLQSVPYFVEVSDYFQRWNKEYSSEVLNEISKIGYTNDKALKTLAFKLEERGAYEKAKIVYQRIAAIRPNDAQSYMSLANIYKKTKNYQESMRLYKQMLGNTIEGIDFSGMQNIITNEIQHMLAFHRTKVEYYDLPNDLRSANFKKDVRIVFEWNDPYNEFELQFVNPSKKYYTWYHNKLNNGNKMLDEVKNGYAMQEYIIDDAQTGQWIVNLKNLTEEPSLNPTYLKYTLYKNYGLENESSEVRLVKLFSHNNKITLDKFVY
;
A
#
# COMPACT_ATOMS: atom_id res chain seq x y z
N MET A 1 17.97 35.57 11.33
CA MET A 1 18.99 36.29 10.52
C MET A 1 20.31 35.51 10.59
N LYS A 2 20.56 34.64 9.59
CA LYS A 2 21.83 33.94 9.19
C LYS A 2 21.43 32.73 8.34
N THR A 3 21.06 32.96 7.08
CA THR A 3 20.42 31.94 6.20
C THR A 3 21.31 31.43 5.07
N MET A 4 22.53 31.95 4.93
CA MET A 4 23.56 31.43 4.04
C MET A 4 24.91 31.52 4.77
N LYS A 5 25.60 30.40 4.95
CA LYS A 5 26.96 30.35 5.50
C LYS A 5 27.89 29.84 4.41
N LYS A 6 28.94 30.61 4.11
CA LYS A 6 30.10 30.12 3.35
C LYS A 6 31.08 29.49 4.34
N LEU A 7 31.31 28.19 4.27
CA LEU A 7 32.38 27.53 5.01
C LEU A 7 33.66 27.54 4.17
N LEU A 8 34.80 27.86 4.80
CA LEU A 8 36.12 27.91 4.18
C LEU A 8 36.94 26.69 4.62
N TYR A 9 37.40 25.87 3.69
CA TYR A 9 38.46 24.88 3.94
C TYR A 9 39.80 25.41 3.43
N SER A 10 40.81 25.44 4.31
CA SER A 10 42.20 25.78 3.94
C SER A 10 43.04 24.51 3.96
N ILE A 11 43.45 24.00 2.80
CA ILE A 11 44.48 22.97 2.70
C ILE A 11 45.82 23.67 2.56
N CYS A 12 46.62 23.62 3.62
CA CYS A 12 47.95 24.24 3.65
C CYS A 12 48.99 23.20 3.20
N LEU A 13 49.37 23.23 1.92
CA LEU A 13 50.55 22.56 1.39
C LEU A 13 51.49 23.64 0.84
N LEU A 14 52.68 23.73 1.43
CA LEU A 14 53.75 24.68 1.12
C LEU A 14 54.23 24.56 -0.32
N LEU A 15 53.69 25.38 -1.24
CA LEU A 15 54.27 25.80 -2.54
C LEU A 15 53.49 27.05 -3.01
N PRO A 16 54.08 27.98 -3.80
CA PRO A 16 53.43 29.22 -4.22
C PRO A 16 52.47 28.94 -5.38
N SER A 17 51.39 28.23 -5.10
CA SER A 17 50.24 28.07 -5.97
C SER A 17 49.07 28.79 -5.33
N ALA A 18 48.43 29.68 -6.09
CA ALA A 18 47.27 30.45 -5.66
C ALA A 18 46.30 29.58 -4.83
N ILE A 19 46.09 29.97 -3.58
CA ILE A 19 45.09 29.34 -2.71
C ILE A 19 43.73 29.70 -3.30
N PHE A 20 43.16 28.80 -4.11
CA PHE A 20 41.76 28.90 -4.48
C PHE A 20 40.94 28.43 -3.28
N ALA A 21 40.35 29.39 -2.57
CA ALA A 21 39.35 29.09 -1.56
C ALA A 21 38.13 28.43 -2.24
N GLN A 22 37.92 27.14 -1.99
CA GLN A 22 36.70 26.45 -2.39
C GLN A 22 35.67 26.64 -1.29
N TYR A 23 34.58 27.34 -1.61
CA TYR A 23 33.52 27.64 -0.66
C TYR A 23 32.37 26.66 -0.83
N GLU A 24 31.92 26.07 0.27
CA GLU A 24 30.69 25.28 0.30
C GLU A 24 29.51 26.22 0.57
N ILE A 25 28.48 26.12 -0.26
CA ILE A 25 27.19 26.80 -0.09
C ILE A 25 26.25 25.84 0.63
N ALA A 26 25.80 26.24 1.82
CA ALA A 26 24.76 25.56 2.57
C ALA A 26 23.50 26.42 2.68
N ILE A 27 22.37 25.87 2.24
CA ILE A 27 21.05 26.52 2.25
C ILE A 27 20.11 25.68 3.10
N GLN A 28 19.36 26.35 3.98
CA GLN A 28 18.25 25.75 4.72
C GLN A 28 17.05 26.70 4.65
N ALA A 29 15.92 26.18 4.17
CA ALA A 29 14.70 26.96 4.02
C ALA A 29 13.46 26.08 4.25
N THR A 30 12.32 26.73 4.50
CA THR A 30 11.05 26.09 4.76
C THR A 30 10.05 26.49 3.70
N ILE A 31 9.31 25.52 3.18
CA ILE A 31 8.31 25.72 2.14
C ILE A 31 6.92 25.62 2.75
N TYR A 32 6.08 26.58 2.43
CA TYR A 32 4.72 26.74 2.91
C TYR A 32 3.74 26.80 1.75
N ASP A 33 2.51 26.42 2.02
CA ASP A 33 1.38 26.68 1.13
C ASP A 33 1.08 28.19 1.15
N GLU A 34 0.99 28.81 -0.04
CA GLU A 34 0.71 30.24 -0.15
C GLU A 34 -0.64 30.63 0.47
N ILE A 35 -1.63 29.73 0.45
CA ILE A 35 -2.98 29.92 0.95
C ILE A 35 -3.08 29.55 2.43
N SER A 36 -2.80 28.30 2.79
CA SER A 36 -3.00 27.80 4.16
C SER A 36 -1.93 28.30 5.13
N LYS A 37 -0.76 28.70 4.63
CA LYS A 37 0.44 29.05 5.41
C LYS A 37 1.02 27.90 6.23
N GLU A 38 0.53 26.67 6.03
CA GLU A 38 1.08 25.46 6.63
C GLU A 38 2.33 24.98 5.87
N PRO A 39 3.27 24.28 6.54
CA PRO A 39 4.43 23.72 5.87
C PRO A 39 4.03 22.64 4.84
N ILE A 40 4.74 22.61 3.72
CA ILE A 40 4.56 21.58 2.68
C ILE A 40 5.66 20.55 2.81
N SER A 41 5.29 19.33 3.17
CA SER A 41 6.19 18.19 3.19
C SER A 41 6.44 17.62 1.79
N TYR A 42 7.58 16.97 1.62
CA TYR A 42 7.97 16.24 0.41
C TYR A 42 8.02 17.06 -0.90
N VAL A 43 8.29 18.37 -0.81
CA VAL A 43 8.62 19.20 -1.97
C VAL A 43 9.99 18.83 -2.48
N ASN A 44 10.08 18.39 -3.74
CA ASN A 44 11.35 18.21 -4.43
C ASN A 44 11.93 19.58 -4.81
N VAL A 45 13.16 19.84 -4.43
CA VAL A 45 13.91 21.07 -4.69
C VAL A 45 15.17 20.70 -5.43
N GLU A 46 15.24 21.00 -6.72
CA GLU A 46 16.33 20.53 -7.60
C GLU A 46 16.87 21.66 -8.47
N PHE A 47 18.19 21.65 -8.73
CA PHE A 47 18.75 22.44 -9.82
C PHE A 47 18.64 21.64 -11.13
N ASN A 48 18.04 22.24 -12.16
CA ASN A 48 17.93 21.61 -13.46
C ASN A 48 19.31 21.17 -13.98
N ASP A 49 19.38 19.96 -14.53
CA ASP A 49 20.57 19.37 -15.14
C ASP A 49 21.79 19.25 -14.20
N LYS A 50 21.56 19.25 -12.88
CA LYS A 50 22.62 19.07 -11.87
C LYS A 50 22.22 18.02 -10.83
N PRO A 51 23.17 17.27 -10.29
CA PRO A 51 22.92 16.29 -9.23
C PRO A 51 22.77 16.98 -7.84
N ILE A 52 22.11 18.13 -7.78
CA ILE A 52 21.91 18.93 -6.57
C ILE A 52 20.42 19.02 -6.32
N GLN A 53 19.93 18.23 -5.36
CA GLN A 53 18.53 18.13 -5.02
C GLN A 53 18.33 17.91 -3.51
N ALA A 54 17.15 18.26 -3.03
CA ALA A 54 16.69 18.00 -1.67
C ALA A 54 15.18 17.79 -1.66
N VAL A 55 14.67 17.19 -0.59
CA VAL A 55 13.24 17.02 -0.35
C VAL A 55 12.90 17.65 0.99
N THR A 56 11.74 18.32 1.10
CA THR A 56 11.31 18.84 2.40
C THR A 56 10.85 17.73 3.34
N ASN A 57 11.16 17.86 4.62
CA ASN A 57 10.67 16.97 5.67
C ASN A 57 9.21 17.30 6.08
N GLN A 58 8.70 16.68 7.15
CA GLN A 58 7.32 16.88 7.63
C GLN A 58 7.03 18.33 8.06
N GLU A 59 8.02 19.06 8.55
CA GLU A 59 7.92 20.49 8.90
C GLU A 59 8.19 21.42 7.70
N GLY A 60 8.21 20.88 6.47
CA GLY A 60 8.42 21.61 5.23
C GLY A 60 9.85 22.14 5.05
N VAL A 61 10.82 21.68 5.84
CA VAL A 61 12.21 22.12 5.81
C VAL A 61 13.01 21.29 4.82
N PHE A 62 13.77 21.95 3.94
CA PHE A 62 14.80 21.30 3.11
C PHE A 62 16.17 21.91 3.35
N SER A 63 17.22 21.14 3.02
CA SER A 63 18.61 21.59 3.07
C SER A 63 19.36 21.20 1.81
N LEU A 64 20.03 22.17 1.17
CA LEU A 64 20.93 21.94 0.03
C LEU A 64 22.37 22.25 0.44
N ARG A 65 23.32 21.44 -0.02
CA ARG A 65 24.75 21.66 0.11
C ARG A 65 25.46 21.36 -1.20
N TYR A 66 26.32 22.27 -1.64
CA TYR A 66 27.12 22.12 -2.85
C TYR A 66 28.28 23.12 -2.86
N ASP A 67 29.30 22.84 -3.67
CA ASP A 67 30.42 23.76 -3.90
C ASP A 67 29.99 24.98 -4.74
N GLU A 68 30.46 26.17 -4.39
CA GLU A 68 30.12 27.45 -5.06
C GLU A 68 30.40 27.41 -6.59
N GLY A 69 31.36 26.59 -7.03
CA GLY A 69 31.68 26.40 -8.45
C GLY A 69 30.65 25.60 -9.26
N TYR A 70 29.75 24.85 -8.62
CA TYR A 70 28.79 23.97 -9.31
C TYR A 70 27.52 24.68 -9.77
N VAL A 71 27.15 25.80 -9.14
CA VAL A 71 25.91 26.53 -9.43
C VAL A 71 26.24 27.97 -9.77
N HIS A 72 25.91 28.37 -10.99
CA HIS A 72 26.06 29.71 -11.53
C HIS A 72 24.73 30.47 -11.47
N GLY A 73 24.78 31.81 -11.51
CA GLY A 73 23.60 32.65 -11.29
C GLY A 73 22.41 32.40 -12.21
N LYS A 74 22.65 31.91 -13.44
CA LYS A 74 21.61 31.58 -14.43
C LYS A 74 21.00 30.19 -14.27
N ASP A 75 21.61 29.33 -13.46
CA ASP A 75 21.10 27.99 -13.23
C ASP A 75 19.73 28.07 -12.56
N VAL A 76 18.83 27.18 -12.96
CA VAL A 76 17.43 27.22 -12.53
C VAL A 76 17.22 26.22 -11.42
N LEU A 77 16.77 26.73 -10.27
CA LEU A 77 16.22 25.94 -9.19
C LEU A 77 14.72 25.77 -9.40
N LYS A 78 14.25 24.55 -9.25
CA LYS A 78 12.86 24.13 -9.41
C LYS A 78 12.32 23.62 -8.09
N PHE A 79 11.15 24.10 -7.72
CA PHE A 79 10.35 23.57 -6.63
C PHE A 79 9.18 22.78 -7.23
N ASN A 80 9.11 21.49 -6.91
CA ASN A 80 8.05 20.62 -7.36
C ASN A 80 7.39 19.95 -6.15
N ALA A 81 6.15 20.32 -5.88
CA ALA A 81 5.37 19.76 -4.80
C ALA A 81 4.03 19.28 -5.35
N MET A 82 3.58 18.15 -4.83
CA MET A 82 2.32 17.56 -5.20
C MET A 82 1.15 18.50 -4.84
N GLY A 83 0.30 18.81 -5.82
CA GLY A 83 -0.80 19.76 -5.64
C GLY A 83 -0.42 21.23 -5.84
N TYR A 84 0.86 21.55 -6.06
CA TYR A 84 1.33 22.92 -6.23
C TYR A 84 1.83 23.20 -7.64
N LYS A 85 1.69 24.45 -8.06
CA LYS A 85 2.31 24.97 -9.27
C LYS A 85 3.82 24.87 -9.10
N SER A 86 4.47 24.22 -10.06
CA SER A 86 5.93 24.19 -10.06
C SER A 86 6.47 25.61 -10.20
N GLU A 87 7.32 26.01 -9.26
CA GLU A 87 7.96 27.32 -9.28
C GLU A 87 9.40 27.17 -9.76
N LEU A 88 9.78 28.02 -10.71
CA LEU A 88 11.12 28.06 -11.29
C LEU A 88 11.79 29.39 -10.94
N VAL A 89 12.99 29.33 -10.38
CA VAL A 89 13.75 30.52 -9.98
C VAL A 89 15.22 30.36 -10.34
N THR A 90 15.84 31.39 -10.90
CA THR A 90 17.29 31.40 -11.11
C THR A 90 18.03 31.45 -9.77
N ALA A 91 19.18 30.79 -9.66
CA ALA A 91 20.04 30.76 -8.48
C ALA A 91 20.32 32.18 -7.94
N GLU A 92 20.63 33.14 -8.81
CA GLU A 92 20.90 34.53 -8.41
C GLU A 92 19.69 35.17 -7.68
N ARG A 93 18.50 35.03 -8.25
CA ARG A 93 17.25 35.55 -7.66
C ARG A 93 16.93 34.82 -6.36
N PHE A 94 17.19 33.52 -6.29
CA PHE A 94 16.96 32.72 -5.10
C PHE A 94 17.89 33.13 -3.94
N TYR A 95 19.16 33.37 -4.19
CA TYR A 95 20.09 33.84 -3.14
C TYR A 95 19.72 35.25 -2.64
N LYS A 96 19.32 36.15 -3.55
CA LYS A 96 18.79 37.48 -3.17
C LYS A 96 17.53 37.37 -2.30
N PHE A 97 16.66 36.41 -2.60
CA PHE A 97 15.47 36.13 -1.78
C PHE A 97 15.85 35.63 -0.37
N LEU A 98 16.77 34.66 -0.28
CA LEU A 98 17.24 34.07 0.98
C LEU A 98 17.95 35.05 1.92
N ALA A 99 18.49 36.14 1.38
CA ALA A 99 19.03 37.23 2.19
C ALA A 99 17.95 37.93 3.03
N ASN A 100 16.68 37.87 2.62
CA ASN A 100 15.55 38.53 3.28
C ASN A 100 14.70 37.55 4.10
N THR A 101 14.42 36.35 3.58
CA THR A 101 13.58 35.35 4.24
C THR A 101 13.96 33.93 3.80
N ASN A 102 13.80 32.96 4.68
CA ASN A 102 13.93 31.53 4.36
C ASN A 102 12.58 30.81 4.23
N LYS A 103 11.47 31.57 4.25
CA LYS A 103 10.11 31.04 4.06
C LYS A 103 9.71 31.20 2.60
N ILE A 104 9.52 30.09 1.90
CA ILE A 104 9.10 30.04 0.51
C ILE A 104 7.63 29.67 0.48
N PHE A 105 6.84 30.31 -0.36
CA PHE A 105 5.42 29.99 -0.52
C PHE A 105 5.19 29.40 -1.90
N LEU A 106 4.68 28.18 -1.98
CA LEU A 106 4.24 27.60 -3.23
C LEU A 106 2.76 27.85 -3.42
N LYS A 107 2.42 28.27 -4.63
CA LYS A 107 1.04 28.39 -5.06
C LYS A 107 0.50 27.00 -5.29
N PRO A 108 -0.65 26.62 -4.70
CA PRO A 108 -1.42 25.50 -5.22
C PRO A 108 -1.58 25.66 -6.75
N ASN A 109 -1.64 24.57 -7.52
CA ASN A 109 -1.90 24.65 -8.98
C ASN A 109 -3.13 25.54 -9.27
N ASP A 110 -3.34 26.04 -10.50
CA ASP A 110 -4.52 26.86 -10.85
C ASP A 110 -5.82 26.01 -10.67
N PHE A 111 -6.21 25.83 -9.41
CA PHE A 111 -7.46 25.32 -8.93
C PHE A 111 -8.42 26.46 -9.18
N LYS A 112 -9.32 26.31 -10.16
CA LYS A 112 -10.46 27.20 -10.23
C LYS A 112 -11.23 27.02 -8.93
N THR A 113 -11.03 27.98 -8.03
CA THR A 113 -11.72 28.13 -6.74
C THR A 113 -13.23 28.24 -6.89
N GLU A 114 -13.73 28.37 -8.12
CA GLU A 114 -15.15 28.36 -8.47
C GLU A 114 -15.75 26.94 -8.53
N ASP A 115 -14.93 25.89 -8.73
CA ASP A 115 -15.40 24.50 -8.84
C ASP A 115 -15.23 23.68 -7.54
N MET A 116 -14.68 24.26 -6.46
CA MET A 116 -14.66 23.68 -5.12
C MET A 116 -14.98 24.74 -4.05
N PRO A 117 -15.75 24.37 -3.00
CA PRO A 117 -16.20 25.31 -1.98
C PRO A 117 -15.04 25.97 -1.24
N ALA A 118 -15.23 27.24 -0.88
CA ALA A 118 -14.28 28.21 -0.31
C ALA A 118 -13.61 27.87 1.06
N PHE A 119 -13.40 26.60 1.38
CA PHE A 119 -12.80 26.15 2.64
C PHE A 119 -11.42 25.51 2.44
N SER A 120 -10.51 26.22 1.76
CA SER A 120 -9.07 25.94 1.82
C SER A 120 -8.41 26.43 3.13
N ARG A 121 -9.20 26.76 4.16
CA ARG A 121 -8.68 26.97 5.50
C ARG A 121 -8.55 25.60 6.17
N ILE A 122 -7.37 25.00 6.05
CA ILE A 122 -6.88 24.13 7.13
C ILE A 122 -6.67 25.07 8.31
N THR A 123 -7.71 25.28 9.10
CA THR A 123 -7.52 25.60 10.50
C THR A 123 -7.67 24.25 11.18
N ILE A 124 -6.64 23.73 11.86
CA ILE A 124 -6.87 22.80 12.96
C ILE A 124 -7.90 23.52 13.83
N PRO A 125 -9.14 23.03 13.99
CA PRO A 125 -10.16 23.77 14.69
C PRO A 125 -9.63 24.13 16.08
N GLU A 126 -9.73 25.42 16.45
CA GLU A 126 -9.51 25.84 17.84
C GLU A 126 -10.39 24.94 18.71
N GLY A 127 -9.78 24.10 19.56
CA GLY A 127 -10.49 23.08 20.34
C GLY A 127 -10.13 21.61 20.02
N SER A 128 -9.09 21.33 19.23
CA SER A 128 -8.68 19.93 19.00
C SER A 128 -8.16 19.24 20.27
N ILE A 129 -8.54 17.97 20.44
CA ILE A 129 -8.09 17.07 21.51
C ILE A 129 -6.87 16.31 21.01
N SER A 130 -5.84 16.23 21.85
CA SER A 130 -4.66 15.41 21.62
C SER A 130 -4.73 14.15 22.47
N GLY A 131 -4.07 13.08 22.06
CA GLY A 131 -3.99 11.91 22.91
C GLY A 131 -3.03 10.85 22.39
N GLN A 132 -2.90 9.77 23.17
CA GLN A 132 -2.09 8.61 22.86
C GLN A 132 -2.87 7.32 23.06
N VAL A 133 -2.73 6.37 22.14
CA VAL A 133 -3.31 5.03 22.25
C VAL A 133 -2.22 4.01 22.55
N LEU A 134 -2.45 3.19 23.58
CA LEU A 134 -1.49 2.21 24.09
C LEU A 134 -2.12 0.82 24.21
N ALA A 135 -1.33 -0.23 24.00
CA ALA A 135 -1.61 -1.60 24.44
C ALA A 135 -0.47 -2.06 25.34
N GLU A 136 -0.78 -2.45 26.58
CA GLU A 136 0.22 -2.88 27.58
C GLU A 136 1.40 -1.88 27.74
N ASN A 137 1.11 -0.58 27.65
CA ASN A 137 2.06 0.55 27.65
C ASN A 137 2.93 0.70 26.39
N ASN A 138 2.71 -0.09 25.34
CA ASN A 138 3.33 0.11 24.04
C ASN A 138 2.41 0.95 23.13
N PRO A 139 2.95 1.92 22.38
CA PRO A 139 2.16 2.72 21.44
C PRO A 139 1.59 1.87 20.32
N ILE A 140 0.34 2.14 19.94
CA ILE A 140 -0.32 1.47 18.83
C ILE A 140 -0.34 2.40 17.62
N GLN A 141 0.39 2.03 16.57
CA GLN A 141 0.34 2.72 15.29
C GLN A 141 -0.90 2.32 14.49
N GLY A 142 -1.56 3.30 13.87
CA GLY A 142 -2.66 3.08 12.94
C GLY A 142 -4.02 2.82 13.58
N ALA A 143 -4.14 2.89 14.91
CA ALA A 143 -5.41 2.80 15.62
C ALA A 143 -6.38 3.86 15.13
N LYS A 144 -7.61 3.44 14.83
CA LYS A 144 -8.69 4.30 14.35
C LYS A 144 -9.28 5.02 15.55
N VAL A 145 -9.31 6.35 15.49
CA VAL A 145 -9.85 7.22 16.54
C VAL A 145 -10.95 8.06 15.93
N LYS A 146 -12.18 7.97 16.43
CA LYS A 146 -13.35 8.59 15.79
C LYS A 146 -14.27 9.25 16.80
N VAL A 147 -14.79 10.43 16.48
CA VAL A 147 -15.94 10.99 17.20
C VAL A 147 -17.20 10.23 16.78
N LYS A 148 -17.86 9.61 17.76
CA LYS A 148 -19.02 8.74 17.51
C LYS A 148 -20.10 9.48 16.73
N ASN A 149 -20.68 8.80 15.74
CA ASN A 149 -21.69 9.35 14.83
C ASN A 149 -21.27 10.60 14.02
N SER A 150 -19.97 10.83 13.85
CA SER A 150 -19.40 11.92 13.06
C SER A 150 -18.54 11.41 11.90
N PHE A 151 -18.22 12.30 10.96
CA PHE A 151 -17.17 12.12 9.94
C PHE A 151 -15.77 12.44 10.47
N ILE A 152 -15.69 12.97 11.69
CA ILE A 152 -14.43 13.30 12.33
C ILE A 152 -13.78 12.01 12.83
N GLU A 153 -12.73 11.61 12.15
CA GLU A 153 -11.88 10.50 12.54
C GLU A 153 -10.43 10.78 12.14
N THR A 154 -9.51 10.15 12.85
CA THR A 154 -8.08 10.20 12.62
C THR A 154 -7.47 8.82 12.87
N ARG A 155 -6.17 8.68 12.62
CA ARG A 155 -5.40 7.49 12.96
C ARG A 155 -4.19 7.88 13.79
N THR A 156 -3.78 7.00 14.68
CA THR A 156 -2.57 7.22 15.47
C THR A 156 -1.30 7.11 14.61
N ASP A 157 -0.31 7.93 14.93
CA ASP A 157 1.03 7.87 14.33
C ASP A 157 1.86 6.68 14.87
N ALA A 158 3.13 6.59 14.45
CA ALA A 158 4.06 5.54 14.89
C ALA A 158 4.32 5.52 16.40
N ASN A 159 4.09 6.64 17.09
CA ASN A 159 4.23 6.78 18.54
C ASN A 159 2.87 6.65 19.26
N GLY A 160 1.82 6.24 18.55
CA GLY A 160 0.48 6.09 19.10
C GLY A 160 -0.26 7.40 19.31
N ASN A 161 0.28 8.54 18.89
CA ASN A 161 -0.33 9.85 19.13
C ASN A 161 -1.40 10.17 18.10
N PHE A 162 -2.42 10.91 18.51
CA PHE A 162 -3.46 11.44 17.63
C PHE A 162 -3.85 12.87 18.00
N VAL A 163 -4.38 13.60 17.01
CA VAL A 163 -5.07 14.88 17.20
C VAL A 163 -6.40 14.81 16.47
N ILE A 164 -7.49 15.16 17.15
CA ILE A 164 -8.85 15.07 16.62
C ILE A 164 -9.69 16.28 17.06
N PRO A 165 -10.43 16.94 16.15
CA PRO A 165 -11.34 18.02 16.55
C PRO A 165 -12.58 17.44 17.24
N ALA A 166 -12.65 17.58 18.57
CA ALA A 166 -13.77 17.09 19.38
C ALA A 166 -14.08 18.10 20.48
N GLU A 167 -15.33 18.17 20.92
CA GLU A 167 -15.78 19.03 22.01
C GLU A 167 -15.84 18.24 23.33
N ASN A 168 -15.90 18.94 24.47
CA ASN A 168 -16.16 18.30 25.75
C ASN A 168 -17.50 17.55 25.68
N ASP A 169 -17.58 16.41 26.36
CA ASP A 169 -18.72 15.47 26.37
C ASP A 169 -18.93 14.68 25.06
N ASP A 170 -18.14 14.91 24.01
CA ASP A 170 -18.11 14.01 22.84
C ASP A 170 -17.63 12.61 23.27
N VAL A 171 -18.06 11.57 22.54
CA VAL A 171 -17.58 10.21 22.75
C VAL A 171 -16.60 9.84 21.62
N ILE A 172 -15.35 9.58 22.00
CA ILE A 172 -14.32 9.04 21.11
C ILE A 172 -14.37 7.52 21.16
N GLU A 173 -14.54 6.90 20.00
CA GLU A 173 -14.43 5.47 19.76
C GLU A 173 -13.03 5.16 19.22
N VAL A 174 -12.32 4.25 19.89
CA VAL A 174 -10.97 3.81 19.50
C VAL A 174 -10.99 2.32 19.18
N GLU A 175 -10.51 1.98 17.99
CA GLU A 175 -10.51 0.62 17.43
C GLU A 175 -9.12 0.22 16.91
N TYR A 176 -8.72 -1.02 17.19
CA TYR A 176 -7.53 -1.64 16.62
C TYR A 176 -7.75 -3.14 16.39
N ILE A 177 -7.14 -3.71 15.37
CA ILE A 177 -7.31 -5.13 15.00
C ILE A 177 -6.82 -6.00 16.16
N GLY A 178 -7.65 -6.95 16.60
CA GLY A 178 -7.35 -7.83 17.73
C GLY A 178 -7.52 -7.21 19.12
N MET A 179 -8.07 -5.98 19.19
CA MET A 179 -8.33 -5.28 20.44
C MET A 179 -9.83 -5.01 20.60
N ARG A 180 -10.29 -4.90 21.85
CA ARG A 180 -11.65 -4.49 22.15
C ARG A 180 -11.85 -3.01 21.86
N THR A 181 -12.90 -2.67 21.12
CA THR A 181 -13.29 -1.28 20.87
C THR A 181 -13.56 -0.55 22.19
N LYS A 182 -12.92 0.60 22.37
CA LYS A 182 -13.05 1.41 23.59
C LYS A 182 -13.73 2.74 23.30
N ASN A 183 -14.77 3.04 24.07
CA ASN A 183 -15.42 4.35 24.05
C ASN A 183 -14.93 5.20 25.22
N VAL A 184 -14.50 6.43 24.95
CA VAL A 184 -13.96 7.38 25.93
C VAL A 184 -14.71 8.69 25.78
N VAL A 185 -15.21 9.25 26.88
CA VAL A 185 -15.83 10.59 26.88
C VAL A 185 -14.71 11.63 26.93
N VAL A 186 -14.83 12.69 26.14
CA VAL A 186 -13.89 13.81 26.15
C VAL A 186 -14.15 14.67 27.39
N ASP A 187 -13.26 14.56 28.37
CA ASP A 187 -13.28 15.37 29.61
C ASP A 187 -12.00 16.24 29.79
N ASP A 188 -10.95 15.96 29.01
CA ASP A 188 -9.68 16.70 28.97
C ASP A 188 -9.17 16.90 27.53
N LYS A 189 -8.32 17.90 27.31
CA LYS A 189 -7.63 18.18 26.05
C LYS A 189 -6.52 17.18 25.71
N GLN A 190 -6.11 16.38 26.69
CA GLN A 190 -5.11 15.33 26.52
C GLN A 190 -5.66 14.00 27.03
N LEU A 191 -5.83 13.03 26.13
CA LEU A 191 -6.39 11.72 26.44
C LEU A 191 -5.33 10.61 26.37
N GLU A 192 -5.33 9.70 27.34
CA GLU A 192 -4.59 8.44 27.27
C GLU A 192 -5.60 7.28 27.14
N VAL A 193 -5.54 6.55 26.03
CA VAL A 193 -6.47 5.46 25.74
C VAL A 193 -5.73 4.13 25.74
N LYS A 194 -5.94 3.33 26.79
CA LYS A 194 -5.43 1.94 26.86
C LYS A 194 -6.43 0.96 26.25
N LEU A 195 -6.05 0.30 25.18
CA LEU A 195 -6.80 -0.80 24.59
C LEU A 195 -6.43 -2.12 25.27
N GLU A 196 -7.40 -3.03 25.30
CA GLU A 196 -7.25 -4.39 25.84
C GLU A 196 -7.36 -5.40 24.69
N SER A 197 -6.54 -6.45 24.76
CA SER A 197 -6.58 -7.54 23.80
C SER A 197 -7.96 -8.21 23.79
N ASP A 198 -8.43 -8.56 22.60
CA ASP A 198 -9.64 -9.36 22.45
C ASP A 198 -9.28 -10.85 22.49
N GLY A 199 -9.26 -11.42 23.70
CA GLY A 199 -8.81 -12.80 23.94
C GLY A 199 -9.61 -13.88 23.21
N GLU A 200 -10.89 -13.62 22.91
CA GLU A 200 -11.76 -14.57 22.19
C GLU A 200 -11.27 -14.81 20.75
N LEU A 201 -10.77 -13.76 20.09
CA LEU A 201 -10.17 -13.84 18.76
C LEU A 201 -8.90 -14.70 18.75
N LEU A 202 -8.08 -14.61 19.81
CA LEU A 202 -6.83 -15.37 19.95
C LEU A 202 -7.11 -16.87 20.18
N GLU A 203 -8.14 -17.20 20.96
CA GLU A 203 -8.57 -18.59 21.17
C GLU A 203 -9.18 -19.20 19.89
N GLU A 204 -9.98 -18.44 19.14
CA GLU A 204 -10.56 -18.89 17.86
C GLU A 204 -9.47 -19.17 16.81
N ILE A 205 -8.42 -18.34 16.74
CA ILE A 205 -7.24 -18.57 15.89
C ILE A 205 -6.53 -19.89 16.28
N VAL A 206 -6.37 -20.19 17.58
CA VAL A 206 -5.78 -21.45 18.04
C VAL A 206 -6.66 -22.65 17.68
N LEU A 207 -7.98 -22.56 17.92
CA LEU A 207 -8.94 -23.64 17.68
C LEU A 207 -9.13 -23.96 16.18
N LEU A 208 -8.96 -22.98 15.29
CA LEU A 208 -9.00 -23.20 13.84
C LEU A 208 -7.66 -23.65 13.28
N ASN A 209 -6.55 -23.24 13.89
CA ASN A 209 -5.22 -23.77 13.56
C ASN A 209 -5.09 -25.24 13.97
N GLU A 210 -5.80 -25.70 15.01
CA GLU A 210 -5.98 -27.13 15.31
C GLU A 210 -6.76 -27.90 14.23
N LYS A 211 -7.44 -27.20 13.29
CA LYS A 211 -8.13 -27.79 12.14
C LYS A 211 -7.65 -27.29 10.77
N GLY A 212 -6.50 -26.61 10.70
CA GLY A 212 -6.07 -26.01 9.45
C GLY A 212 -4.72 -25.30 9.42
N SER A 213 -3.80 -25.56 10.36
CA SER A 213 -2.39 -25.16 10.24
C SER A 213 -1.52 -26.40 10.20
N SER A 214 -1.30 -26.93 9.00
CA SER A 214 -0.31 -27.99 8.84
C SER A 214 1.08 -27.39 8.70
N ASP A 215 1.99 -27.84 9.56
CA ASP A 215 3.42 -27.64 9.44
C ASP A 215 3.92 -28.27 8.14
N LEU A 216 3.88 -27.48 7.07
CA LEU A 216 4.34 -27.86 5.75
C LEU A 216 5.87 -27.85 5.70
N ILE A 217 6.50 -29.03 5.64
CA ILE A 217 7.93 -29.27 5.43
C ILE A 217 8.26 -29.17 3.94
N ASP A 218 9.23 -28.34 3.57
CA ASP A 218 9.81 -28.33 2.21
C ASP A 218 10.74 -29.52 2.01
N LEU A 219 10.33 -30.47 1.16
CA LEU A 219 11.12 -31.67 0.84
C LEU A 219 11.98 -31.50 -0.41
N GLY A 220 12.16 -30.26 -0.85
CA GLY A 220 12.95 -29.91 -2.02
C GLY A 220 12.14 -30.07 -3.31
N TYR A 221 12.67 -30.87 -4.23
CA TYR A 221 12.00 -31.21 -5.50
C TYR A 221 10.65 -31.95 -5.36
N ASN A 222 10.20 -32.27 -4.14
CA ASN A 222 8.91 -32.89 -3.85
C ASN A 222 7.81 -31.90 -3.44
N GLY A 223 8.12 -30.61 -3.39
CA GLY A 223 7.20 -29.61 -2.87
C GLY A 223 7.10 -29.68 -1.34
N LYS A 224 6.17 -28.91 -0.79
CA LYS A 224 5.90 -28.88 0.65
C LYS A 224 4.88 -29.97 1.01
N LYS A 225 5.11 -30.69 2.11
CA LYS A 225 4.21 -31.72 2.66
C LYS A 225 3.98 -31.50 4.15
N GLU A 226 2.83 -31.91 4.67
CA GLU A 226 2.60 -31.85 6.11
C GLU A 226 3.56 -32.78 6.85
N PHE A 227 3.97 -32.40 8.07
CA PHE A 227 4.87 -33.22 8.90
C PHE A 227 4.32 -34.64 9.13
N ASP A 228 3.00 -34.79 9.23
CA ASP A 228 2.35 -36.09 9.46
C ASP A 228 2.24 -36.96 8.19
N GLU A 229 2.51 -36.40 7.00
CA GLU A 229 2.52 -37.16 5.73
C GLU A 229 3.85 -37.86 5.44
N ILE A 230 4.92 -37.54 6.18
CA ILE A 230 6.23 -38.14 5.96
C ILE A 230 6.48 -39.31 6.91
N THR A 231 6.79 -40.49 6.36
CA THR A 231 7.12 -41.69 7.16
C THR A 231 8.59 -41.69 7.60
N TYR A 232 9.24 -40.53 7.67
CA TYR A 232 10.67 -40.39 7.90
C TYR A 232 11.04 -39.11 8.65
N SER A 233 12.21 -39.11 9.31
CA SER A 233 12.67 -37.95 10.09
C SER A 233 13.15 -36.80 9.18
N ALA A 234 12.50 -35.64 9.35
CA ALA A 234 12.91 -34.35 8.81
C ALA A 234 12.79 -33.28 9.91
N GLY A 235 13.63 -32.24 9.85
CA GLY A 235 13.53 -31.08 10.74
C GLY A 235 13.66 -29.79 9.96
N THR A 236 12.74 -28.85 10.15
CA THR A 236 12.73 -27.55 9.47
C THR A 236 12.98 -26.43 10.48
N ILE A 237 13.71 -25.41 10.05
CA ILE A 237 13.86 -24.13 10.73
C ILE A 237 13.30 -23.07 9.77
N SER A 238 12.29 -22.34 10.22
CA SER A 238 11.75 -21.19 9.51
C SER A 238 12.58 -19.94 9.80
N LYS A 239 12.44 -18.92 8.94
CA LYS A 239 13.06 -17.61 9.17
C LYS A 239 12.74 -17.00 10.54
N ALA A 240 11.53 -17.22 11.06
CA ALA A 240 11.14 -16.73 12.38
C ALA A 240 11.99 -17.33 13.51
N GLU A 241 12.55 -18.52 13.31
CA GLU A 241 13.41 -19.23 14.27
C GLU A 241 14.91 -18.94 14.06
N ILE A 242 15.27 -18.37 12.90
CA ILE A 242 16.64 -17.94 12.58
C ILE A 242 16.85 -16.55 13.17
N GLY A 243 17.28 -16.49 14.43
CA GLY A 243 17.61 -15.23 15.08
C GLY A 243 18.90 -14.58 14.54
N ASN A 244 19.04 -13.27 14.79
CA ASN A 244 20.18 -12.46 14.35
C ASN A 244 21.54 -12.92 14.92
N GLN A 245 21.54 -13.78 15.94
CA GLN A 245 22.75 -14.37 16.52
C GLN A 245 23.47 -15.36 15.60
N TYR A 246 22.81 -15.85 14.55
CA TYR A 246 23.40 -16.78 13.60
C TYR A 246 24.08 -16.01 12.48
N TYR A 247 25.41 -15.96 12.51
CA TYR A 247 26.22 -15.26 11.51
C TYR A 247 26.72 -16.21 10.42
N ARG A 248 26.62 -17.54 10.63
CA ARG A 248 27.07 -18.55 9.68
C ARG A 248 26.10 -19.72 9.58
N LEU A 249 25.99 -20.31 8.39
CA LEU A 249 25.15 -21.49 8.14
C LEU A 249 25.51 -22.68 9.05
N GLN A 250 26.80 -22.82 9.41
CA GLN A 250 27.26 -23.89 10.30
C GLN A 250 26.66 -23.80 11.69
N ASP A 251 26.36 -22.59 12.17
CA ASP A 251 25.75 -22.37 13.49
C ASP A 251 24.32 -22.92 13.52
N LEU A 252 23.61 -22.88 12.40
CA LEU A 252 22.27 -23.44 12.23
C LEU A 252 22.28 -24.97 12.10
N LEU A 253 23.35 -25.54 11.56
CA LEU A 253 23.48 -26.98 11.31
C LEU A 253 24.08 -27.76 12.48
N ASN A 254 24.69 -27.06 13.44
CA ASN A 254 25.31 -27.68 14.60
C ASN A 254 24.29 -28.47 15.43
N GLY A 255 24.58 -29.74 15.72
CA GLY A 255 23.68 -30.65 16.45
C GLY A 255 22.49 -31.19 15.64
N ARG A 256 22.27 -30.75 14.40
CA ARG A 256 21.13 -31.19 13.55
C ARG A 256 21.49 -32.25 12.51
N LEU A 257 22.79 -32.40 12.23
CA LEU A 257 23.35 -33.43 11.34
C LEU A 257 24.28 -34.35 12.14
N ALA A 258 23.77 -35.54 12.51
CA ALA A 258 24.44 -36.45 13.45
C ALA A 258 25.82 -36.99 12.98
N LYS A 259 26.18 -36.86 11.70
CA LYS A 259 27.44 -37.37 11.12
C LYS A 259 28.39 -36.29 10.62
N LEU A 260 28.04 -35.01 10.78
CA LEU A 260 28.85 -33.89 10.32
C LEU A 260 29.72 -33.37 11.48
N ASN A 261 31.03 -33.56 11.41
CA ASN A 261 31.96 -33.11 12.46
C ASN A 261 32.68 -31.83 12.05
N TYR A 262 32.59 -30.81 12.90
CA TYR A 262 33.24 -29.52 12.71
C TYR A 262 34.56 -29.46 13.48
N SER A 263 35.68 -29.23 12.78
CA SER A 263 36.96 -28.94 13.41
C SER A 263 37.08 -27.46 13.78
N ARG A 264 37.91 -27.15 14.78
CA ARG A 264 38.16 -25.78 15.29
C ARG A 264 38.80 -24.87 14.22
N ASP A 265 39.36 -25.44 13.15
CA ASP A 265 39.98 -24.77 12.01
C ASP A 265 39.05 -24.63 10.79
N GLN A 266 37.73 -24.81 10.96
CA GLN A 266 36.72 -24.61 9.92
C GLN A 266 36.79 -25.63 8.76
N SER A 267 37.57 -26.71 8.93
CA SER A 267 37.49 -27.88 8.07
C SER A 267 36.38 -28.81 8.55
N ILE A 268 35.56 -29.31 7.62
CA ILE A 268 34.59 -30.37 7.91
C ILE A 268 35.31 -31.69 7.71
N THR A 269 35.34 -32.49 8.76
CA THR A 269 35.78 -33.88 8.65
C THR A 269 34.55 -34.73 8.36
N ASN A 270 34.62 -35.62 7.37
CA ASN A 270 33.52 -36.46 6.88
C ASN A 270 32.33 -35.74 6.21
N SER A 271 32.56 -34.65 5.45
CA SER A 271 31.51 -34.03 4.63
C SER A 271 30.97 -34.95 3.53
N SER A 272 31.77 -35.94 3.11
CA SER A 272 31.44 -36.85 1.99
C SER A 272 30.07 -37.50 2.16
N GLY A 273 29.20 -37.38 1.17
CA GLY A 273 27.87 -38.00 1.18
C GLY A 273 26.73 -37.13 1.74
N PHE A 274 26.99 -35.88 2.12
CA PHE A 274 25.93 -34.87 2.32
C PHE A 274 25.69 -34.06 1.04
N VAL A 275 24.43 -33.72 0.79
CA VAL A 275 23.99 -32.82 -0.29
C VAL A 275 23.40 -31.53 0.29
N PHE A 276 23.74 -30.39 -0.29
CA PHE A 276 23.09 -29.11 -0.01
C PHE A 276 22.27 -28.69 -1.23
N ASP A 277 20.95 -28.61 -1.09
CA ASP A 277 20.03 -28.02 -2.08
C ASP A 277 19.78 -26.56 -1.70
N ILE A 278 20.41 -25.62 -2.40
CA ILE A 278 20.20 -24.18 -2.19
C ILE A 278 19.37 -23.66 -3.36
N ASP A 279 18.13 -23.28 -3.09
CA ASP A 279 17.15 -22.77 -4.07
C ASP A 279 16.87 -23.70 -5.29
N GLY A 280 17.18 -24.98 -5.17
CA GLY A 280 17.09 -25.99 -6.23
C GLY A 280 18.44 -26.39 -6.82
N MET A 281 19.52 -25.68 -6.48
CA MET A 281 20.88 -26.00 -6.91
C MET A 281 21.52 -27.01 -5.98
N ILE A 282 21.99 -28.12 -6.53
CA ILE A 282 22.60 -29.22 -5.78
C ILE A 282 24.11 -28.99 -5.66
N PHE A 283 24.59 -28.92 -4.42
CA PHE A 283 26.00 -28.89 -4.07
C PHE A 283 26.39 -30.18 -3.37
N THR A 284 27.31 -30.93 -3.98
CA THR A 284 27.87 -32.17 -3.43
C THR A 284 29.24 -31.90 -2.81
N SER A 285 29.51 -32.59 -1.71
CA SER A 285 30.78 -32.55 -0.99
C SER A 285 31.93 -33.34 -1.66
N ASP A 286 31.69 -33.88 -2.86
CA ASP A 286 32.62 -34.75 -3.58
C ASP A 286 33.82 -33.94 -4.11
N GLY A 287 34.83 -33.78 -3.25
CA GLY A 287 36.12 -33.15 -3.56
C GLY A 287 36.32 -31.73 -3.03
N ILE A 288 35.31 -31.12 -2.41
CA ILE A 288 35.40 -29.79 -1.80
C ILE A 288 35.07 -29.89 -0.30
N SER A 289 36.07 -29.65 0.55
CA SER A 289 35.95 -29.69 2.03
C SER A 289 35.17 -28.51 2.63
N LYS A 290 34.41 -27.75 1.84
CA LYS A 290 33.76 -26.49 2.25
C LYS A 290 32.27 -26.52 1.95
N ILE A 291 31.44 -26.24 2.97
CA ILE A 291 30.02 -25.92 2.84
C ILE A 291 29.87 -24.66 1.97
N PRO A 292 28.87 -24.60 1.06
CA PRO A 292 28.56 -23.38 0.33
C PRO A 292 28.32 -22.21 1.29
N TYR A 293 28.89 -21.05 0.98
CA TYR A 293 28.61 -19.85 1.77
C TYR A 293 27.18 -19.40 1.51
N VAL A 294 26.36 -19.40 2.55
CA VAL A 294 25.02 -18.81 2.58
C VAL A 294 24.94 -17.94 3.82
N ASP A 295 24.53 -16.69 3.65
CA ASP A 295 24.25 -15.79 4.76
C ASP A 295 22.96 -16.25 5.48
N PRO A 296 22.99 -16.62 6.77
CA PRO A 296 21.80 -17.02 7.51
C PRO A 296 20.66 -16.01 7.47
N GLN A 297 20.96 -14.72 7.38
CA GLN A 297 19.94 -13.66 7.33
C GLN A 297 19.16 -13.66 6.02
N THR A 298 19.69 -14.35 5.01
CA THR A 298 19.03 -14.53 3.72
C THR A 298 18.20 -15.81 3.67
N ILE A 299 18.27 -16.66 4.69
CA ILE A 299 17.57 -17.95 4.70
C ILE A 299 16.10 -17.75 5.11
N GLU A 300 15.20 -18.16 4.22
CA GLU A 300 13.77 -18.21 4.45
C GLU A 300 13.36 -19.51 5.16
N SER A 301 13.96 -20.63 4.76
CA SER A 301 13.81 -21.90 5.45
C SER A 301 15.03 -22.81 5.28
N LEU A 302 15.30 -23.62 6.30
CA LEU A 302 16.32 -24.66 6.30
C LEU A 302 15.68 -25.98 6.73
N THR A 303 15.66 -26.98 5.85
CA THR A 303 15.13 -28.32 6.13
C THR A 303 16.23 -29.36 6.05
N VAL A 304 16.32 -30.22 7.06
CA VAL A 304 17.30 -31.32 7.13
C VAL A 304 16.58 -32.65 6.97
N LEU A 305 17.01 -33.44 5.98
CA LEU A 305 16.54 -34.80 5.72
C LEU A 305 17.61 -35.82 6.16
N ASN A 306 17.33 -36.56 7.22
CA ASN A 306 18.30 -37.45 7.88
C ASN A 306 18.10 -38.95 7.57
N SER A 307 17.16 -39.30 6.69
CA SER A 307 16.81 -40.69 6.37
C SER A 307 17.03 -41.07 4.90
N LEU A 308 17.31 -42.34 4.64
CA LEU A 308 17.42 -42.89 3.28
C LEU A 308 16.11 -42.72 2.49
N SER A 309 14.96 -42.83 3.14
CA SER A 309 13.64 -42.65 2.52
C SER A 309 13.38 -41.20 2.07
N GLY A 310 13.79 -40.22 2.88
CA GLY A 310 13.66 -38.79 2.54
C GLY A 310 14.67 -38.30 1.51
N THR A 311 15.78 -39.01 1.34
CA THR A 311 16.89 -38.62 0.44
C THR A 311 16.92 -39.38 -0.90
N HIS A 312 15.99 -40.32 -1.13
CA HIS A 312 15.96 -41.20 -2.31
C HIS A 312 16.09 -40.46 -3.66
N LYS A 313 15.51 -39.26 -3.79
CA LYS A 313 15.61 -38.44 -5.01
C LYS A 313 16.99 -37.84 -5.29
N TYR A 314 17.82 -37.67 -4.27
CA TYR A 314 19.21 -37.20 -4.42
C TYR A 314 20.19 -38.35 -4.70
N GLY A 315 19.69 -39.59 -4.74
CA GLY A 315 20.45 -40.77 -5.14
C GLY A 315 21.59 -41.12 -4.18
N THR A 316 22.59 -41.81 -4.70
CA THR A 316 23.76 -42.29 -3.93
C THR A 316 24.63 -41.17 -3.35
N LEU A 317 24.44 -39.93 -3.82
CA LEU A 317 25.18 -38.73 -3.42
C LEU A 317 24.79 -38.25 -2.01
N ALA A 318 23.56 -38.53 -1.57
CA ALA A 318 22.99 -38.08 -0.29
C ALA A 318 23.02 -39.15 0.81
N ARG A 319 23.97 -40.10 0.78
CA ARG A 319 24.06 -41.23 1.71
C ARG A 319 24.09 -40.84 3.21
N ASN A 320 24.46 -39.60 3.52
CA ASN A 320 24.56 -39.09 4.89
C ASN A 320 23.49 -38.05 5.24
N GLY A 321 22.67 -37.59 4.29
CA GLY A 321 21.58 -36.64 4.51
C GLY A 321 21.57 -35.49 3.49
N VAL A 322 20.45 -34.75 3.45
CA VAL A 322 20.30 -33.55 2.64
C VAL A 322 19.94 -32.35 3.50
N VAL A 323 20.59 -31.21 3.23
CA VAL A 323 20.21 -29.90 3.77
C VAL A 323 19.59 -29.09 2.63
N ILE A 324 18.33 -28.73 2.78
CA ILE A 324 17.57 -27.91 1.83
C ILE A 324 17.52 -26.50 2.40
N ILE A 325 17.98 -25.53 1.64
CA ILE A 325 18.00 -24.12 2.01
C ILE A 325 17.19 -23.35 0.97
N ARG A 326 16.30 -22.51 1.44
CA ARG A 326 15.58 -21.53 0.62
C ARG A 326 16.04 -20.15 1.03
N THR A 327 16.50 -19.35 0.08
CA THR A 327 16.92 -17.97 0.35
C THR A 327 15.89 -16.96 -0.14
N ASN A 328 15.90 -15.77 0.44
CA ASN A 328 15.13 -14.62 -0.01
C ASN A 328 15.80 -13.88 -1.20
N LEU A 329 16.92 -14.39 -1.73
CA LEU A 329 17.73 -13.74 -2.77
C LEU A 329 17.47 -14.25 -4.19
N THR A 330 16.71 -15.33 -4.37
CA THR A 330 16.39 -15.85 -5.69
C THR A 330 14.88 -15.82 -5.98
N THR A 331 14.49 -15.06 -7.00
CA THR A 331 13.51 -15.57 -7.97
C THR A 331 13.71 -15.04 -9.41
N PRO A 332 14.86 -15.23 -10.06
CA PRO A 332 14.87 -15.36 -11.51
C PRO A 332 14.19 -16.70 -11.86
N GLY A 333 12.92 -16.65 -12.27
CA GLY A 333 12.32 -17.69 -13.10
C GLY A 333 11.93 -19.01 -12.42
N LYS A 334 11.25 -18.98 -11.27
CA LYS A 334 10.23 -20.00 -11.01
C LYS A 334 8.89 -19.41 -11.40
N LYS A 335 8.27 -20.00 -12.42
CA LYS A 335 6.80 -20.08 -12.49
C LYS A 335 6.35 -20.29 -11.05
N GLN A 336 5.56 -19.37 -10.51
CA GLN A 336 4.61 -19.79 -9.49
C GLN A 336 3.94 -21.00 -10.13
N GLU A 337 4.22 -22.21 -9.65
CA GLU A 337 3.16 -23.18 -9.63
C GLU A 337 2.13 -22.55 -8.70
N GLN A 338 1.29 -21.70 -9.29
CA GLN A 338 -0.05 -21.52 -8.78
C GLN A 338 -0.50 -22.95 -8.49
N PRO A 339 -1.00 -23.25 -7.28
CA PRO A 339 -1.63 -24.53 -7.07
C PRO A 339 -2.57 -24.71 -8.26
N LYS A 340 -2.44 -25.81 -9.02
CA LYS A 340 -3.34 -26.07 -10.14
C LYS A 340 -4.76 -26.07 -9.55
N SER A 341 -5.38 -24.90 -9.59
CA SER A 341 -6.61 -24.55 -8.85
C SER A 341 -7.80 -25.36 -9.35
N ALA A 342 -7.61 -26.12 -10.43
CA ALA A 342 -8.62 -26.99 -11.03
C ALA A 342 -8.63 -28.44 -10.54
N LEU A 343 -7.74 -28.89 -9.64
CA LEU A 343 -7.72 -30.29 -9.17
C LEU A 343 -7.78 -30.48 -7.65
N VAL A 344 -8.34 -29.51 -6.90
CA VAL A 344 -8.84 -29.83 -5.56
C VAL A 344 -10.10 -30.69 -5.73
N VAL A 345 -10.09 -31.90 -5.17
CA VAL A 345 -11.30 -32.73 -5.11
C VAL A 345 -12.22 -32.11 -4.06
N GLY A 346 -13.46 -31.74 -4.44
CA GLY A 346 -14.49 -31.28 -3.49
C GLY A 346 -14.99 -29.83 -3.60
N ASN A 347 -14.30 -28.93 -4.31
CA ASN A 347 -14.69 -27.51 -4.46
C ASN A 347 -15.58 -27.23 -5.69
N ASN A 348 -16.59 -28.06 -5.93
CA ASN A 348 -17.54 -27.82 -7.01
C ASN A 348 -18.47 -26.65 -6.64
N TYR A 349 -18.71 -25.76 -7.60
CA TYR A 349 -19.59 -24.61 -7.45
C TYR A 349 -20.99 -24.91 -8.01
N ASP A 350 -21.98 -24.93 -7.14
CA ASP A 350 -23.39 -25.18 -7.43
C ASP A 350 -24.35 -24.10 -6.88
N GLU A 351 -23.81 -23.04 -6.26
CA GLU A 351 -24.60 -21.95 -5.70
C GLU A 351 -25.32 -21.13 -6.79
N ALA A 352 -26.58 -20.76 -6.52
CA ALA A 352 -27.37 -19.84 -7.34
C ALA A 352 -27.56 -18.51 -6.58
N LEU A 353 -26.66 -17.56 -6.80
CA LEU A 353 -26.66 -16.27 -6.12
C LEU A 353 -27.30 -15.17 -6.96
N PRO A 354 -27.93 -14.16 -6.33
CA PRO A 354 -28.39 -12.98 -7.04
C PRO A 354 -27.18 -12.20 -7.57
N LEU A 355 -27.30 -11.70 -8.81
CA LEU A 355 -26.33 -10.76 -9.37
C LEU A 355 -26.46 -9.40 -8.67
N LEU A 356 -25.35 -8.70 -8.46
CA LEU A 356 -25.34 -7.33 -7.97
C LEU A 356 -26.31 -6.47 -8.80
N THR A 357 -27.31 -5.87 -8.15
CA THR A 357 -28.23 -4.92 -8.77
C THR A 357 -28.15 -3.56 -8.08
N SER A 358 -28.34 -2.48 -8.83
CA SER A 358 -28.26 -1.10 -8.34
C SER A 358 -29.52 -0.63 -7.59
N ASN A 359 -30.39 -1.55 -7.15
CA ASN A 359 -31.69 -1.20 -6.58
C ASN A 359 -31.56 -0.86 -5.10
N SER A 360 -31.44 0.45 -4.81
CA SER A 360 -31.65 0.98 -3.46
C SER A 360 -33.14 1.20 -3.22
N SER A 361 -33.64 0.65 -2.11
CA SER A 361 -35.02 0.76 -1.61
C SER A 361 -35.22 1.94 -0.67
N GLU A 362 -34.27 2.88 -0.64
CA GLU A 362 -34.31 4.02 0.28
C GLU A 362 -35.46 4.99 -0.02
N SER A 363 -36.07 5.50 1.06
CA SER A 363 -37.26 6.36 0.99
C SER A 363 -37.00 7.67 0.23
N TYR A 364 -35.79 8.24 0.34
CA TYR A 364 -35.41 9.47 -0.35
C TYR A 364 -35.30 9.29 -1.87
N LEU A 365 -34.84 8.13 -2.34
CA LEU A 365 -34.83 7.82 -3.77
C LEU A 365 -36.23 7.60 -4.32
N ALA A 366 -37.12 6.97 -3.54
CA ALA A 366 -38.52 6.80 -3.93
C ALA A 366 -39.21 8.16 -4.15
N GLU A 367 -38.91 9.15 -3.30
CA GLU A 367 -39.39 10.52 -3.49
C GLU A 367 -38.79 11.19 -4.74
N LEU A 368 -37.48 11.12 -4.94
CA LEU A 368 -36.82 11.66 -6.15
C LEU A 368 -37.37 11.03 -7.44
N LYS A 369 -37.72 9.75 -7.42
CA LYS A 369 -38.32 9.05 -8.56
C LYS A 369 -39.71 9.56 -8.94
N LYS A 370 -40.40 10.31 -8.07
CA LYS A 370 -41.68 10.97 -8.39
C LYS A 370 -41.50 12.19 -9.32
N ALA A 371 -40.32 12.80 -9.35
CA ALA A 371 -40.06 13.94 -10.23
C ALA A 371 -40.07 13.51 -11.70
N THR A 372 -40.81 14.28 -12.50
CA THR A 372 -40.96 14.11 -13.94
C THR A 372 -40.08 15.07 -14.74
N THR A 373 -39.56 16.11 -14.10
CA THR A 373 -38.63 17.08 -14.70
C THR A 373 -37.35 17.24 -13.87
N PHE A 374 -36.30 17.78 -14.52
CA PHE A 374 -35.03 18.07 -13.84
C PHE A 374 -35.20 19.11 -12.71
N ASP A 375 -36.03 20.14 -12.91
CA ASP A 375 -36.27 21.19 -11.92
C ASP A 375 -37.04 20.68 -10.70
N GLU A 376 -38.04 19.81 -10.90
CA GLU A 376 -38.73 19.11 -9.81
C GLU A 376 -37.74 18.27 -9.00
N ALA A 377 -36.90 17.47 -9.68
CA ALA A 377 -35.90 16.64 -9.02
C ALA A 377 -34.91 17.49 -8.22
N LYS A 378 -34.45 18.62 -8.79
CA LYS A 378 -33.56 19.57 -8.12
C LYS A 378 -34.23 20.19 -6.88
N SER A 379 -35.52 20.50 -6.95
CA SER A 379 -36.29 21.02 -5.81
C SER A 379 -36.39 19.99 -4.68
N ILE A 380 -36.72 18.73 -5.00
CA ILE A 380 -36.78 17.63 -4.03
C ILE A 380 -35.41 17.46 -3.35
N TYR A 381 -34.33 17.38 -4.14
CA TYR A 381 -32.98 17.26 -3.60
C TYR A 381 -32.59 18.42 -2.68
N LYS A 382 -32.94 19.67 -3.02
CA LYS A 382 -32.64 20.83 -2.17
C LYS A 382 -33.32 20.69 -0.80
N THR A 383 -34.58 20.26 -0.77
CA THR A 383 -35.29 19.97 0.48
C THR A 383 -34.62 18.85 1.26
N GLN A 384 -34.34 17.71 0.61
CA GLN A 384 -33.70 16.57 1.26
C GLN A 384 -32.31 16.90 1.81
N LYS A 385 -31.49 17.64 1.06
CA LYS A 385 -30.15 18.08 1.46
C LYS A 385 -30.18 18.94 2.74
N SER A 386 -31.25 19.68 2.99
CA SER A 386 -31.38 20.49 4.21
C SER A 386 -31.58 19.64 5.49
N LEU A 387 -31.94 18.36 5.35
CA LEU A 387 -32.17 17.43 6.45
C LEU A 387 -30.85 16.79 6.89
N LYS A 388 -30.36 17.13 8.08
CA LYS A 388 -29.06 16.66 8.60
C LYS A 388 -28.94 15.14 8.63
N ASN A 389 -30.02 14.43 8.95
CA ASN A 389 -30.04 12.96 9.04
C ASN A 389 -29.87 12.24 7.69
N LEU A 390 -30.02 12.94 6.56
CA LEU A 390 -29.79 12.39 5.23
C LEU A 390 -28.39 12.67 4.70
N GLN A 391 -27.59 13.53 5.34
CA GLN A 391 -26.27 13.92 4.84
C GLN A 391 -25.21 12.84 5.09
N SER A 392 -25.32 11.72 4.36
CA SER A 392 -24.40 10.59 4.42
C SER A 392 -23.71 10.34 3.08
N VAL A 393 -22.59 9.62 3.10
CA VAL A 393 -21.89 9.23 1.87
C VAL A 393 -22.79 8.41 0.93
N PRO A 394 -23.54 7.38 1.40
CA PRO A 394 -24.49 6.66 0.55
C PRO A 394 -25.54 7.56 -0.09
N TYR A 395 -26.12 8.50 0.66
CA TYR A 395 -27.09 9.44 0.12
C TYR A 395 -26.51 10.24 -1.07
N PHE A 396 -25.33 10.83 -0.91
CA PHE A 396 -24.73 11.62 -1.99
C PHE A 396 -24.31 10.77 -3.19
N VAL A 397 -23.81 9.55 -2.98
CA VAL A 397 -23.50 8.61 -4.08
C VAL A 397 -24.79 8.25 -4.84
N GLU A 398 -25.85 7.86 -4.14
CA GLU A 398 -27.09 7.38 -4.74
C GLU A 398 -27.89 8.47 -5.44
N VAL A 399 -28.01 9.63 -4.80
CA VAL A 399 -28.69 10.78 -5.41
C VAL A 399 -27.89 11.30 -6.60
N SER A 400 -26.56 11.29 -6.52
CA SER A 400 -25.73 11.61 -7.67
C SER A 400 -25.98 10.65 -8.84
N ASP A 401 -26.06 9.33 -8.59
CA ASP A 401 -26.39 8.34 -9.62
C ASP A 401 -27.77 8.57 -10.22
N TYR A 402 -28.77 8.90 -9.42
CA TYR A 402 -30.09 9.30 -9.92
C TYR A 402 -30.00 10.49 -10.89
N PHE A 403 -29.20 11.52 -10.57
CA PHE A 403 -29.06 12.71 -11.42
C PHE A 403 -28.26 12.48 -12.71
N GLN A 404 -27.54 11.35 -12.86
CA GLN A 404 -26.84 11.02 -14.12
C GLN A 404 -27.78 10.99 -15.32
N ARG A 405 -29.04 10.56 -15.11
CA ARG A 405 -30.07 10.52 -16.18
C ARG A 405 -30.51 11.89 -16.67
N TRP A 406 -30.35 12.92 -15.83
CA TRP A 406 -30.82 14.27 -16.10
C TRP A 406 -29.69 15.20 -16.56
N ASN A 407 -28.60 15.26 -15.78
CA ASN A 407 -27.49 16.16 -16.02
C ASN A 407 -26.21 15.65 -15.34
N LYS A 408 -25.17 15.36 -16.14
CA LYS A 408 -23.90 14.81 -15.64
C LYS A 408 -23.10 15.80 -14.78
N GLU A 409 -23.18 17.10 -15.07
CA GLU A 409 -22.46 18.11 -14.29
C GLU A 409 -23.12 18.29 -12.92
N TYR A 410 -24.45 18.45 -12.90
CA TYR A 410 -25.19 18.52 -11.65
C TYR A 410 -25.06 17.25 -10.81
N SER A 411 -25.04 16.07 -11.46
CA SER A 411 -24.71 14.81 -10.78
C SER A 411 -23.31 14.86 -10.13
N SER A 412 -22.33 15.45 -10.80
CA SER A 412 -20.97 15.64 -10.25
C SER A 412 -20.97 16.63 -9.08
N GLU A 413 -21.74 17.72 -9.15
CA GLU A 413 -21.92 18.66 -8.04
C GLU A 413 -22.49 17.97 -6.80
N VAL A 414 -23.53 17.15 -6.97
CA VAL A 414 -24.14 16.36 -5.88
C VAL A 414 -23.12 15.40 -5.27
N LEU A 415 -22.32 14.72 -6.10
CA LEU A 415 -21.30 13.80 -5.62
C LEU A 415 -20.22 14.54 -4.82
N ASN A 416 -19.83 15.73 -5.26
CA ASN A 416 -18.82 16.56 -4.62
C ASN A 416 -19.23 17.05 -3.22
N GLU A 417 -20.50 16.95 -2.84
CA GLU A 417 -20.92 17.20 -1.45
C GLU A 417 -20.24 16.27 -0.44
N ILE A 418 -19.79 15.08 -0.86
CA ILE A 418 -18.98 14.18 -0.03
C ILE A 418 -17.71 14.90 0.45
N SER A 419 -17.07 15.70 -0.40
CA SER A 419 -15.86 16.43 -0.02
C SER A 419 -16.15 17.55 0.99
N LYS A 420 -17.41 17.97 1.16
CA LYS A 420 -17.82 19.01 2.12
C LYS A 420 -18.04 18.41 3.50
N ILE A 421 -18.70 17.27 3.58
CA ILE A 421 -18.97 16.60 4.86
C ILE A 421 -17.75 15.80 5.36
N GLY A 422 -16.84 15.41 4.45
CA GLY A 422 -15.68 14.55 4.74
C GLY A 422 -14.34 15.09 4.22
N TYR A 423 -14.11 16.40 4.25
CA TYR A 423 -12.91 17.04 3.66
C TYR A 423 -11.57 16.58 4.25
N THR A 424 -11.58 16.09 5.49
CA THR A 424 -10.42 15.53 6.21
C THR A 424 -10.57 14.02 6.46
N ASN A 425 -11.64 13.41 5.94
CA ASN A 425 -11.94 12.01 6.12
C ASN A 425 -11.50 11.24 4.88
N ASP A 426 -10.40 10.50 4.96
CA ASP A 426 -9.85 9.77 3.82
C ASP A 426 -10.79 8.64 3.34
N LYS A 427 -11.55 7.99 4.22
CA LYS A 427 -12.55 6.97 3.84
C LYS A 427 -13.63 7.54 2.91
N ALA A 428 -14.16 8.72 3.24
CA ALA A 428 -15.16 9.42 2.44
C ALA A 428 -14.57 9.94 1.12
N LEU A 429 -13.36 10.51 1.16
CA LEU A 429 -12.66 10.97 -0.04
C LEU A 429 -12.28 9.81 -0.97
N LYS A 430 -11.89 8.65 -0.43
CA LYS A 430 -11.64 7.42 -1.22
C LYS A 430 -12.92 6.98 -1.93
N THR A 431 -14.08 7.00 -1.27
CA THR A 431 -15.37 6.72 -1.93
C THR A 431 -15.65 7.68 -3.08
N LEU A 432 -15.44 8.99 -2.85
CA LEU A 432 -15.58 10.01 -3.89
C LEU A 432 -14.65 9.74 -5.07
N ALA A 433 -13.36 9.48 -4.81
CA ALA A 433 -12.36 9.19 -5.83
C ALA A 433 -12.72 7.93 -6.63
N PHE A 434 -13.09 6.85 -5.95
CA PHE A 434 -13.50 5.60 -6.59
C PHE A 434 -14.73 5.80 -7.49
N LYS A 435 -15.72 6.58 -7.04
CA LYS A 435 -16.91 6.89 -7.84
C LYS A 435 -16.58 7.74 -9.06
N LEU A 436 -15.65 8.69 -8.93
CA LEU A 436 -15.17 9.51 -10.03
C LEU A 436 -14.42 8.66 -11.07
N GLU A 437 -13.60 7.70 -10.62
CA GLU A 437 -12.92 6.75 -11.52
C GLU A 437 -13.89 5.83 -12.26
N GLU A 438 -14.91 5.30 -11.58
CA GLU A 438 -15.98 4.51 -12.22
C GLU A 438 -16.65 5.30 -13.36
N ARG A 439 -16.81 6.61 -13.19
CA ARG A 439 -17.39 7.50 -14.21
C ARG A 439 -16.39 7.98 -15.27
N GLY A 440 -15.13 7.58 -15.19
CA GLY A 440 -14.05 8.06 -16.06
C GLY A 440 -13.68 9.53 -15.84
N ALA A 441 -14.10 10.15 -14.73
CA ALA A 441 -13.84 11.55 -14.38
C ALA A 441 -12.45 11.73 -13.75
N TYR A 442 -11.40 11.27 -14.45
CA TYR A 442 -10.05 11.14 -13.90
C TYR A 442 -9.42 12.46 -13.45
N GLU A 443 -9.71 13.58 -14.11
CA GLU A 443 -9.21 14.90 -13.67
C GLU A 443 -9.81 15.32 -12.33
N LYS A 444 -11.10 15.04 -12.09
CA LYS A 444 -11.75 15.30 -10.79
C LYS A 444 -11.20 14.33 -9.73
N ALA A 445 -11.03 13.04 -10.07
CA ALA A 445 -10.44 12.06 -9.15
C ALA A 445 -9.00 12.40 -8.75
N LYS A 446 -8.20 12.94 -9.68
CA LYS A 446 -6.83 13.41 -9.42
C LYS A 446 -6.78 14.43 -8.28
N ILE A 447 -7.69 15.40 -8.29
CA ILE A 447 -7.79 16.43 -7.25
C ILE A 447 -8.09 15.78 -5.88
N VAL A 448 -9.01 14.83 -5.85
CA VAL A 448 -9.37 14.10 -4.61
C VAL A 448 -8.20 13.27 -4.10
N TYR A 449 -7.46 12.58 -4.97
CA TYR A 449 -6.27 11.82 -4.57
C TYR A 449 -5.13 12.70 -4.08
N GLN A 450 -4.94 13.88 -4.67
CA GLN A 450 -3.99 14.88 -4.15
C GLN A 450 -4.40 15.33 -2.74
N ARG A 451 -5.70 15.52 -2.50
CA ARG A 451 -6.20 15.84 -1.16
C ARG A 451 -5.96 14.69 -0.18
N ILE A 452 -6.25 13.44 -0.56
CA ILE A 452 -5.99 12.25 0.27
C ILE A 452 -4.52 12.18 0.66
N ALA A 453 -3.60 12.32 -0.28
CA ALA A 453 -2.17 12.29 0.01
C ALA A 453 -1.71 13.43 0.93
N ALA A 454 -2.33 14.61 0.83
CA ALA A 454 -2.04 15.72 1.73
C ALA A 454 -2.48 15.46 3.18
N ILE A 455 -3.60 14.74 3.38
CA ILE A 455 -4.10 14.40 4.74
C ILE A 455 -3.53 13.07 5.27
N ARG A 456 -3.03 12.21 4.38
CA ARG A 456 -2.45 10.89 4.69
C ARG A 456 -1.08 10.74 4.00
N PRO A 457 -0.08 11.56 4.37
CA PRO A 457 1.23 11.53 3.74
C PRO A 457 2.07 10.31 4.16
N ASN A 458 1.67 9.56 5.18
CA ASN A 458 2.38 8.35 5.62
C ASN A 458 1.68 7.05 5.14
N ASP A 459 0.57 7.18 4.41
CA ASP A 459 -0.17 6.03 3.88
C ASP A 459 0.42 5.62 2.53
N ALA A 460 0.86 4.37 2.41
CA ALA A 460 1.47 3.86 1.19
C ALA A 460 0.50 3.93 -0.01
N GLN A 461 -0.79 3.67 0.19
CA GLN A 461 -1.79 3.72 -0.89
C GLN A 461 -2.01 5.15 -1.43
N SER A 462 -1.73 6.20 -0.67
CA SER A 462 -1.83 7.58 -1.15
C SER A 462 -0.92 7.81 -2.37
N TYR A 463 0.31 7.32 -2.30
CA TYR A 463 1.30 7.42 -3.38
C TYR A 463 0.94 6.52 -4.56
N MET A 464 0.48 5.30 -4.27
CA MET A 464 0.05 4.35 -5.30
C MET A 464 -1.13 4.90 -6.11
N SER A 465 -2.13 5.44 -5.43
CA SER A 465 -3.32 6.05 -6.05
C SER A 465 -2.96 7.25 -6.92
N LEU A 466 -1.99 8.06 -6.49
CA LEU A 466 -1.48 9.18 -7.25
C LEU A 466 -0.70 8.78 -8.48
N ALA A 467 0.17 7.78 -8.36
CA ALA A 467 0.90 7.24 -9.50
C ALA A 467 -0.10 6.73 -10.57
N ASN A 468 -1.12 6.00 -10.13
CA ASN A 468 -2.18 5.47 -11.00
C ASN A 468 -2.99 6.59 -11.67
N ILE A 469 -3.44 7.60 -10.92
CA ILE A 469 -4.26 8.67 -11.50
C ILE A 469 -3.44 9.62 -12.39
N TYR A 470 -2.16 9.86 -12.07
CA TYR A 470 -1.24 10.57 -12.96
C TYR A 470 -1.04 9.83 -14.27
N LYS A 471 -0.93 8.50 -14.25
CA LYS A 471 -0.92 7.70 -15.48
C LYS A 471 -2.19 7.92 -16.30
N LYS A 472 -3.37 7.81 -15.67
CA LYS A 472 -4.69 7.98 -16.35
C LYS A 472 -4.91 9.40 -16.89
N THR A 473 -4.33 10.42 -16.25
CA THR A 473 -4.36 11.83 -16.67
C THR A 473 -3.17 12.24 -17.55
N LYS A 474 -2.40 11.26 -18.06
CA LYS A 474 -1.27 11.44 -18.98
C LYS A 474 -0.05 12.18 -18.40
N ASN A 475 0.04 12.30 -17.08
CA ASN A 475 1.18 12.83 -16.34
C ASN A 475 2.23 11.71 -16.12
N TYR A 476 2.73 11.13 -17.22
CA TYR A 476 3.52 9.90 -17.19
C TYR A 476 4.85 10.01 -16.45
N GLN A 477 5.55 11.15 -16.55
CA GLN A 477 6.81 11.37 -15.84
C GLN A 477 6.61 11.36 -14.32
N GLU A 478 5.61 12.09 -13.82
CA GLU A 478 5.28 12.11 -12.39
C GLU A 478 4.78 10.74 -11.90
N SER A 479 3.99 10.04 -12.71
CA SER A 479 3.57 8.66 -12.43
C SER A 479 4.78 7.72 -12.28
N MET A 480 5.72 7.75 -13.23
CA MET A 480 6.94 6.92 -13.18
C MET A 480 7.83 7.25 -12.00
N ARG A 481 7.99 8.55 -11.71
CA ARG A 481 8.76 9.01 -10.56
C ARG A 481 8.19 8.42 -9.26
N LEU A 482 6.88 8.47 -9.07
CA LEU A 482 6.23 7.88 -7.89
C LEU A 482 6.42 6.36 -7.83
N TYR A 483 6.19 5.63 -8.93
CA TYR A 483 6.40 4.18 -8.91
C TYR A 483 7.85 3.80 -8.58
N LYS A 484 8.84 4.51 -9.10
CA LYS A 484 10.26 4.29 -8.77
C LYS A 484 10.56 4.56 -7.30
N GLN A 485 10.02 5.64 -6.74
CA GLN A 485 10.19 5.96 -5.32
C GLN A 485 9.59 4.88 -4.42
N MET A 486 8.41 4.37 -4.78
CA MET A 486 7.77 3.28 -4.04
C MET A 486 8.56 1.96 -4.20
N LEU A 487 8.97 1.61 -5.41
CA LEU A 487 9.75 0.39 -5.70
C LEU A 487 11.11 0.39 -4.98
N GLY A 488 11.79 1.54 -4.96
CA GLY A 488 13.08 1.72 -4.30
C GLY A 488 12.97 1.99 -2.79
N ASN A 489 11.75 2.04 -2.24
CA ASN A 489 11.43 2.38 -0.87
C ASN A 489 12.13 3.68 -0.39
N THR A 490 12.16 4.70 -1.25
CA THR A 490 12.91 5.94 -1.01
C THR A 490 12.10 7.02 -0.30
N ILE A 491 10.84 6.74 0.03
CA ILE A 491 9.98 7.67 0.77
C ILE A 491 10.11 7.29 2.24
N GLU A 492 10.76 8.17 3.01
CA GLU A 492 11.11 7.91 4.40
C GLU A 492 9.86 7.63 5.26
N GLY A 493 9.93 6.59 6.09
CA GLY A 493 8.87 6.25 7.06
C GLY A 493 7.67 5.51 6.49
N ILE A 494 7.69 5.12 5.21
CA ILE A 494 6.62 4.36 4.57
C ILE A 494 7.18 3.02 4.07
N ASP A 495 6.44 1.95 4.29
CA ASP A 495 6.76 0.63 3.74
C ASP A 495 5.82 0.28 2.58
N PHE A 496 6.39 0.03 1.40
CA PHE A 496 5.67 -0.38 0.20
C PHE A 496 5.74 -1.89 -0.09
N SER A 497 6.37 -2.68 0.79
CA SER A 497 6.59 -4.13 0.60
C SER A 497 5.29 -4.89 0.30
N GLY A 498 4.21 -4.59 1.02
CA GLY A 498 2.89 -5.19 0.82
C GLY A 498 2.25 -4.94 -0.55
N MET A 499 2.77 -3.98 -1.34
CA MET A 499 2.27 -3.63 -2.67
C MET A 499 3.30 -3.84 -3.78
N GLN A 500 4.45 -4.44 -3.49
CA GLN A 500 5.58 -4.55 -4.44
C GLN A 500 5.18 -5.18 -5.78
N ASN A 501 4.34 -6.23 -5.75
CA ASN A 501 3.84 -6.89 -6.96
C ASN A 501 2.98 -5.95 -7.81
N ILE A 502 2.09 -5.20 -7.17
CA ILE A 502 1.19 -4.26 -7.86
C ILE A 502 2.01 -3.13 -8.49
N ILE A 503 2.95 -2.54 -7.73
CA ILE A 503 3.86 -1.49 -8.23
C ILE A 503 4.65 -1.99 -9.43
N THR A 504 5.20 -3.21 -9.34
CA THR A 504 5.94 -3.86 -10.43
C THR A 504 5.10 -4.01 -11.68
N ASN A 505 3.88 -4.54 -11.54
CA ASN A 505 2.95 -4.71 -12.66
C ASN A 505 2.56 -3.36 -13.30
N GLU A 506 2.35 -2.32 -12.50
CA GLU A 506 2.05 -0.98 -13.04
C GLU A 506 3.24 -0.34 -13.77
N ILE A 507 4.48 -0.53 -13.29
CA ILE A 507 5.69 -0.08 -13.99
C ILE A 507 5.81 -0.79 -15.34
N GLN A 508 5.69 -2.12 -15.36
CA GLN A 508 5.80 -2.90 -16.58
C GLN A 508 4.70 -2.53 -17.59
N HIS A 509 3.47 -2.33 -17.12
CA HIS A 509 2.36 -1.81 -17.94
C HIS A 509 2.69 -0.45 -18.54
N MET A 510 3.23 0.46 -17.74
CA MET A 510 3.62 1.77 -18.25
C MET A 510 4.76 1.69 -19.28
N LEU A 511 5.71 0.78 -19.12
CA LEU A 511 6.76 0.52 -20.11
C LEU A 511 6.25 -0.18 -21.38
N ALA A 512 5.12 -0.89 -21.32
CA ALA A 512 4.49 -1.48 -22.49
C ALA A 512 3.86 -0.40 -23.40
N PHE A 513 3.13 0.56 -22.81
CA PHE A 513 2.36 1.55 -23.60
C PHE A 513 3.02 2.94 -23.71
N HIS A 514 3.89 3.31 -22.78
CA HIS A 514 4.35 4.69 -22.60
C HIS A 514 5.87 4.81 -22.42
N ARG A 515 6.64 3.79 -22.85
CA ARG A 515 8.11 3.75 -22.74
C ARG A 515 8.81 5.02 -23.21
N THR A 516 8.34 5.64 -24.30
CA THR A 516 8.95 6.84 -24.89
C THR A 516 8.64 8.13 -24.13
N LYS A 517 7.75 8.09 -23.14
CA LYS A 517 7.30 9.26 -22.36
C LYS A 517 7.88 9.32 -20.96
N VAL A 518 8.73 8.36 -20.58
CA VAL A 518 9.25 8.18 -19.23
C VAL A 518 10.72 7.82 -19.26
N GLU A 519 11.45 8.20 -18.21
CA GLU A 519 12.81 7.72 -17.98
C GLU A 519 12.76 6.35 -17.30
N TYR A 520 13.52 5.37 -17.82
CA TYR A 520 13.43 3.98 -17.35
C TYR A 520 14.77 3.23 -17.34
N TYR A 521 15.87 3.86 -17.74
CA TYR A 521 17.17 3.19 -17.89
C TYR A 521 17.82 2.76 -16.57
N ASP A 522 17.43 3.43 -15.49
CA ASP A 522 17.76 3.18 -14.09
C ASP A 522 16.93 2.03 -13.46
N LEU A 523 15.91 1.51 -14.15
CA LEU A 523 15.13 0.38 -13.66
C LEU A 523 15.89 -0.95 -13.83
N PRO A 524 15.72 -1.91 -12.89
CA PRO A 524 16.20 -3.29 -13.02
C PRO A 524 15.86 -3.94 -14.38
N ASN A 525 16.75 -4.81 -14.88
CA ASN A 525 16.64 -5.41 -16.22
C ASN A 525 15.35 -6.21 -16.43
N ASP A 526 14.93 -6.94 -15.40
CA ASP A 526 13.73 -7.77 -15.34
C ASP A 526 12.44 -6.94 -15.51
N LEU A 527 12.42 -5.70 -15.02
CA LEU A 527 11.28 -4.79 -15.20
C LEU A 527 11.19 -4.20 -16.61
N ARG A 528 12.28 -4.26 -17.39
CA ARG A 528 12.35 -3.64 -18.73
C ARG A 528 11.91 -4.57 -19.86
N SER A 529 11.50 -5.79 -19.54
CA SER A 529 11.02 -6.80 -20.49
C SER A 529 9.93 -6.25 -21.42
N ALA A 530 10.01 -6.57 -22.70
CA ALA A 530 9.03 -6.18 -23.72
C ALA A 530 7.81 -7.12 -23.77
N ASN A 531 7.84 -8.25 -23.07
CA ASN A 531 6.82 -9.31 -23.16
C ASN A 531 5.87 -9.33 -21.96
N PHE A 532 5.69 -8.19 -21.29
CA PHE A 532 4.78 -8.09 -20.15
C PHE A 532 3.33 -8.23 -20.62
N LYS A 533 2.66 -9.32 -20.22
CA LYS A 533 1.23 -9.52 -20.44
C LYS A 533 0.62 -10.36 -19.33
N LYS A 534 -0.67 -10.14 -19.07
CA LYS A 534 -1.53 -10.94 -18.19
C LYS A 534 -2.90 -11.12 -18.86
N ASP A 535 -3.45 -12.33 -18.80
CA ASP A 535 -4.73 -12.64 -19.46
C ASP A 535 -5.88 -11.92 -18.75
N VAL A 536 -5.99 -12.11 -17.44
CA VAL A 536 -6.93 -11.38 -16.57
C VAL A 536 -6.21 -10.87 -15.34
N ARG A 537 -6.45 -9.60 -15.01
CA ARG A 537 -5.99 -8.96 -13.78
C ARG A 537 -7.15 -8.26 -13.11
N ILE A 538 -7.34 -8.51 -11.83
CA ILE A 538 -8.37 -7.84 -11.02
C ILE A 538 -7.67 -7.17 -9.84
N VAL A 539 -7.88 -5.86 -9.70
CA VAL A 539 -7.37 -5.10 -8.55
C VAL A 539 -8.57 -4.66 -7.72
N PHE A 540 -8.63 -5.12 -6.47
CA PHE A 540 -9.60 -4.71 -5.47
C PHE A 540 -8.98 -3.63 -4.59
N GLU A 541 -9.74 -2.59 -4.30
CA GLU A 541 -9.38 -1.50 -3.39
C GLU A 541 -10.59 -1.22 -2.50
N TRP A 542 -10.40 -1.11 -1.20
CA TRP A 542 -11.47 -0.75 -0.27
C TRP A 542 -11.06 0.46 0.56
N ASN A 543 -12.04 1.22 1.04
CA ASN A 543 -11.79 2.49 1.71
C ASN A 543 -11.58 2.37 3.23
N ASP A 544 -11.73 1.17 3.82
CA ASP A 544 -11.51 0.92 5.26
C ASP A 544 -10.82 -0.45 5.52
N PRO A 545 -9.52 -0.48 5.88
CA PRO A 545 -8.78 -1.72 6.10
C PRO A 545 -9.28 -2.56 7.30
N TYR A 546 -10.18 -2.03 8.12
CA TYR A 546 -10.79 -2.79 9.22
C TYR A 546 -11.96 -3.68 8.77
N ASN A 547 -12.51 -3.46 7.57
CA ASN A 547 -13.70 -4.18 7.12
C ASN A 547 -13.37 -5.63 6.80
N GLU A 548 -14.18 -6.56 7.31
CA GLU A 548 -14.06 -7.99 7.07
C GLU A 548 -15.01 -8.44 5.94
N PHE A 549 -14.52 -9.19 4.97
CA PHE A 549 -15.29 -9.67 3.82
C PHE A 549 -14.63 -10.90 3.17
N GLU A 550 -15.37 -11.62 2.32
CA GLU A 550 -14.82 -12.71 1.50
C GLU A 550 -15.05 -12.46 0.01
N LEU A 551 -14.08 -12.86 -0.80
CA LEU A 551 -14.15 -12.88 -2.27
C LEU A 551 -14.01 -14.33 -2.73
N GLN A 552 -14.96 -14.81 -3.53
CA GLN A 552 -14.89 -16.16 -4.11
C GLN A 552 -14.83 -16.10 -5.63
N PHE A 553 -13.79 -16.70 -6.20
CA PHE A 553 -13.55 -16.78 -7.64
C PHE A 553 -13.97 -18.16 -8.13
N VAL A 554 -14.83 -18.22 -9.13
CA VAL A 554 -15.30 -19.44 -9.78
C VAL A 554 -14.82 -19.47 -11.22
N ASN A 555 -14.14 -20.54 -11.59
CA ASN A 555 -13.65 -20.75 -12.95
C ASN A 555 -14.71 -21.38 -13.88
N PRO A 556 -14.47 -21.43 -15.21
CA PRO A 556 -15.40 -22.03 -16.17
C PRO A 556 -15.71 -23.51 -15.92
N SER A 557 -14.79 -24.23 -15.27
CA SER A 557 -14.97 -25.63 -14.86
C SER A 557 -15.81 -25.80 -13.59
N LYS A 558 -16.44 -24.71 -13.09
CA LYS A 558 -17.20 -24.67 -11.84
C LYS A 558 -16.39 -25.10 -10.62
N LYS A 559 -15.12 -24.74 -10.60
CA LYS A 559 -14.25 -24.86 -9.42
C LYS A 559 -14.08 -23.50 -8.80
N TYR A 560 -14.09 -23.42 -7.47
CA TYR A 560 -13.95 -22.15 -6.77
C TYR A 560 -12.75 -22.08 -5.83
N TYR A 561 -12.29 -20.85 -5.60
CA TYR A 561 -11.34 -20.46 -4.58
C TYR A 561 -11.94 -19.29 -3.79
N THR A 562 -11.88 -19.33 -2.47
CA THR A 562 -12.33 -18.23 -1.61
C THR A 562 -11.13 -17.61 -0.91
N TRP A 563 -11.03 -16.29 -0.97
CA TRP A 563 -10.12 -15.49 -0.17
C TRP A 563 -10.90 -14.71 0.88
N TYR A 564 -10.36 -14.65 2.09
CA TYR A 564 -10.98 -14.04 3.24
C TYR A 564 -10.17 -12.83 3.69
N HIS A 565 -10.72 -11.63 3.59
CA HIS A 565 -10.21 -10.46 4.27
C HIS A 565 -10.83 -10.41 5.66
N ASN A 566 -10.31 -11.16 6.62
CA ASN A 566 -10.85 -11.20 7.97
C ASN A 566 -9.71 -11.46 8.97
N LYS A 567 -9.97 -11.19 10.25
CA LYS A 567 -8.96 -11.30 11.30
C LYS A 567 -8.46 -12.72 11.46
N LEU A 568 -9.34 -13.68 11.22
CA LEU A 568 -9.15 -15.11 11.42
C LEU A 568 -8.20 -15.75 10.41
N ASN A 569 -8.39 -15.47 9.13
CA ASN A 569 -7.64 -16.07 8.03
C ASN A 569 -6.50 -15.18 7.55
N ASN A 570 -6.62 -13.86 7.70
CA ASN A 570 -5.66 -12.89 7.17
C ASN A 570 -5.38 -11.71 8.13
N GLY A 571 -5.47 -11.94 9.45
CA GLY A 571 -5.22 -10.89 10.46
C GLY A 571 -3.86 -10.19 10.34
N ASN A 572 -2.79 -10.93 10.06
CA ASN A 572 -1.45 -10.33 9.83
C ASN A 572 -1.43 -9.39 8.62
N LYS A 573 -2.15 -9.73 7.55
CA LYS A 573 -2.28 -8.87 6.37
C LYS A 573 -3.08 -7.60 6.72
N MET A 574 -4.20 -7.74 7.43
CA MET A 574 -4.98 -6.58 7.87
C MET A 574 -4.17 -5.66 8.81
N LEU A 575 -3.34 -6.23 9.69
CA LEU A 575 -2.43 -5.45 10.56
C LEU A 575 -1.39 -4.69 9.72
N ASP A 576 -0.80 -5.34 8.72
CA ASP A 576 0.14 -4.69 7.80
C ASP A 576 -0.50 -3.55 7.01
N GLU A 577 -1.73 -3.77 6.52
CA GLU A 577 -2.56 -2.76 5.84
C GLU A 577 -2.85 -1.54 6.72
N VAL A 578 -3.26 -1.76 7.98
CA VAL A 578 -3.52 -0.69 8.94
C VAL A 578 -2.24 0.07 9.29
N LYS A 579 -1.13 -0.65 9.48
CA LYS A 579 0.17 -0.07 9.86
C LYS A 579 0.75 0.80 8.74
N ASN A 580 0.72 0.30 7.51
CA ASN A 580 1.36 0.92 6.35
C ASN A 580 0.41 1.77 5.50
N GLY A 581 -0.88 1.83 5.87
CA GLY A 581 -1.87 2.70 5.24
C GLY A 581 -2.19 2.30 3.80
N TYR A 582 -2.53 1.03 3.58
CA TYR A 582 -3.03 0.56 2.30
C TYR A 582 -4.15 -0.46 2.48
N ALA A 583 -5.04 -0.55 1.50
CA ALA A 583 -6.24 -1.40 1.51
C ALA A 583 -6.54 -1.84 0.08
N MET A 584 -5.70 -2.76 -0.42
CA MET A 584 -5.80 -3.26 -1.79
C MET A 584 -5.25 -4.67 -1.96
N GLN A 585 -5.80 -5.40 -2.93
CA GLN A 585 -5.37 -6.75 -3.29
C GLN A 585 -5.47 -6.96 -4.80
N GLU A 586 -4.45 -7.57 -5.38
CA GLU A 586 -4.40 -7.95 -6.78
C GLU A 586 -4.58 -9.45 -6.95
N TYR A 587 -5.33 -9.83 -7.98
CA TYR A 587 -5.47 -11.20 -8.46
C TYR A 587 -5.11 -11.26 -9.94
N ILE A 588 -4.26 -12.21 -10.27
CA ILE A 588 -3.80 -12.46 -11.64
C ILE A 588 -4.16 -13.88 -12.00
N ILE A 589 -4.87 -14.03 -13.13
CA ILE A 589 -5.15 -15.33 -13.74
C ILE A 589 -4.28 -15.39 -14.99
N ASP A 590 -3.14 -16.07 -14.86
CA ASP A 590 -2.29 -16.42 -16.00
C ASP A 590 -2.86 -17.68 -16.67
N ASP A 591 -2.83 -17.76 -18.00
CA ASP A 591 -3.41 -18.85 -18.80
C ASP A 591 -4.91 -19.08 -18.49
N ALA A 592 -5.69 -18.00 -18.53
CA ALA A 592 -7.09 -18.02 -18.13
C ALA A 592 -7.93 -18.94 -19.05
N GLN A 593 -8.65 -19.88 -18.44
CA GLN A 593 -9.56 -20.78 -19.17
C GLN A 593 -10.63 -19.97 -19.91
N THR A 594 -10.84 -20.31 -21.17
CA THR A 594 -11.93 -19.72 -21.97
C THR A 594 -13.27 -20.10 -21.38
N GLY A 595 -14.15 -19.11 -21.20
CA GLY A 595 -15.49 -19.31 -20.67
C GLY A 595 -15.85 -18.30 -19.58
N GLN A 596 -16.97 -18.56 -18.90
CA GLN A 596 -17.49 -17.64 -17.89
C GLN A 596 -16.79 -17.83 -16.54
N TRP A 597 -16.19 -16.76 -16.05
CA TRP A 597 -15.71 -16.61 -14.70
C TRP A 597 -16.74 -15.88 -13.85
N ILE A 598 -16.79 -16.19 -12.56
CA ILE A 598 -17.70 -15.56 -11.59
C ILE A 598 -16.88 -15.07 -10.40
N VAL A 599 -17.16 -13.84 -9.96
CA VAL A 599 -16.66 -13.32 -8.68
C VAL A 599 -17.85 -13.14 -7.76
N ASN A 600 -17.81 -13.75 -6.59
CA ASN A 600 -18.81 -13.59 -5.53
C ASN A 600 -18.21 -12.80 -4.38
N LEU A 601 -19.06 -12.10 -3.64
CA LEU A 601 -18.70 -11.23 -2.52
C LEU A 601 -19.67 -11.46 -1.36
N LYS A 602 -19.16 -11.45 -0.13
CA LYS A 602 -19.97 -11.35 1.09
C LYS A 602 -19.26 -10.45 2.10
N ASN A 603 -19.98 -9.46 2.61
CA ASN A 603 -19.55 -8.61 3.71
C ASN A 603 -19.74 -9.35 5.04
N LEU A 604 -18.77 -9.24 5.94
CA LEU A 604 -18.78 -9.90 7.25
C LEU A 604 -18.83 -8.88 8.40
N THR A 605 -18.77 -7.58 8.11
CA THR A 605 -18.77 -6.49 9.10
C THR A 605 -20.07 -5.70 9.08
N GLU A 606 -20.63 -5.40 10.25
CA GLU A 606 -21.70 -4.41 10.35
C GLU A 606 -21.12 -2.99 10.21
N GLU A 607 -21.70 -2.19 9.31
CA GLU A 607 -21.14 -0.90 8.93
C GLU A 607 -22.05 0.27 9.35
N PRO A 608 -21.47 1.42 9.74
CA PRO A 608 -22.25 2.61 10.09
C PRO A 608 -22.96 3.20 8.86
N SER A 609 -24.16 3.75 9.07
CA SER A 609 -24.97 4.34 7.98
C SER A 609 -24.37 5.63 7.39
N LEU A 610 -23.56 6.36 8.16
CA LEU A 610 -23.03 7.68 7.78
C LEU A 610 -21.90 7.61 6.74
N ASN A 611 -20.91 6.75 6.98
CA ASN A 611 -19.70 6.58 6.16
C ASN A 611 -19.30 5.09 6.08
N PRO A 612 -20.12 4.25 5.43
CA PRO A 612 -19.86 2.82 5.34
C PRO A 612 -18.71 2.51 4.36
N THR A 613 -18.24 1.26 4.41
CA THR A 613 -17.20 0.77 3.52
C THR A 613 -17.69 0.56 2.08
N TYR A 614 -16.91 1.08 1.14
CA TYR A 614 -17.05 0.85 -0.29
C TYR A 614 -15.84 0.09 -0.81
N LEU A 615 -16.08 -0.77 -1.79
CA LEU A 615 -15.05 -1.52 -2.49
C LEU A 615 -15.09 -1.12 -3.97
N LYS A 616 -13.95 -0.72 -4.53
CA LYS A 616 -13.74 -0.56 -5.96
C LYS A 616 -13.03 -1.80 -6.48
N TYR A 617 -13.41 -2.29 -7.65
CA TYR A 617 -12.55 -3.20 -8.39
C TYR A 617 -12.29 -2.69 -9.81
N THR A 618 -11.11 -3.01 -10.32
CA THR A 618 -10.75 -2.81 -11.72
C THR A 618 -10.43 -4.16 -12.35
N LEU A 619 -11.26 -4.59 -13.31
CA LEU A 619 -11.05 -5.79 -14.11
C LEU A 619 -10.34 -5.40 -15.40
N TYR A 620 -9.17 -5.99 -15.65
CA TYR A 620 -8.44 -5.89 -16.91
C TYR A 620 -8.48 -7.24 -17.64
N LYS A 621 -8.67 -7.20 -18.95
CA LYS A 621 -8.49 -8.34 -19.86
C LYS A 621 -7.40 -8.01 -20.87
N ASN A 622 -6.54 -8.98 -21.17
CA ASN A 622 -5.37 -8.81 -22.05
C ASN A 622 -4.46 -7.68 -21.56
N TYR A 623 -4.23 -7.61 -20.24
CA TYR A 623 -3.44 -6.56 -19.61
C TYR A 623 -2.00 -6.56 -20.15
N GLY A 624 -1.51 -5.42 -20.60
CA GLY A 624 -0.21 -5.27 -21.25
C GLY A 624 -0.22 -5.49 -22.78
N LEU A 625 -1.36 -5.83 -23.39
CA LEU A 625 -1.48 -6.06 -24.85
C LEU A 625 -2.25 -4.93 -25.56
N GLU A 626 -2.06 -4.78 -26.87
CA GLU A 626 -2.73 -3.73 -27.66
C GLU A 626 -4.27 -3.79 -27.61
N ASN A 627 -4.84 -4.97 -27.41
CA ASN A 627 -6.27 -5.20 -27.24
C ASN A 627 -6.72 -5.25 -25.77
N GLU A 628 -5.95 -4.65 -24.85
CA GLU A 628 -6.32 -4.49 -23.45
C GLU A 628 -7.68 -3.81 -23.32
N SER A 629 -8.51 -4.32 -22.41
CA SER A 629 -9.74 -3.65 -21.98
C SER A 629 -9.78 -3.60 -20.45
N SER A 630 -10.41 -2.57 -19.90
CA SER A 630 -10.56 -2.40 -18.47
C SER A 630 -11.94 -1.88 -18.07
N GLU A 631 -12.47 -2.37 -16.96
CA GLU A 631 -13.72 -1.94 -16.38
C GLU A 631 -13.52 -1.60 -14.91
N VAL A 632 -14.00 -0.42 -14.49
CA VAL A 632 -13.98 0.03 -13.09
C VAL A 632 -15.41 -0.01 -12.56
N ARG A 633 -15.58 -0.54 -11.36
CA ARG A 633 -16.87 -0.62 -10.67
C ARG A 633 -16.72 -0.30 -9.20
N LEU A 634 -17.68 0.46 -8.68
CA LEU A 634 -17.83 0.74 -7.25
C LEU A 634 -18.94 -0.14 -6.67
N VAL A 635 -18.64 -0.77 -5.54
CA VAL A 635 -19.49 -1.73 -4.84
C VAL A 635 -19.82 -1.19 -3.46
N LYS A 636 -21.10 -1.21 -3.12
CA LYS A 636 -21.62 -0.88 -1.78
C LYS A 636 -21.44 -2.06 -0.85
N LEU A 637 -20.20 -2.33 -0.43
CA LEU A 637 -19.84 -3.52 0.36
C LEU A 637 -20.78 -3.70 1.57
N PHE A 638 -21.06 -2.61 2.30
CA PHE A 638 -21.96 -2.57 3.46
C PHE A 638 -23.39 -3.08 3.23
N SER A 639 -23.84 -3.17 1.98
CA SER A 639 -25.21 -3.62 1.66
C SER A 639 -25.31 -5.14 1.38
N HIS A 640 -24.21 -5.89 1.56
CA HIS A 640 -24.09 -7.27 1.09
C HIS A 640 -23.65 -8.27 2.17
N ASN A 641 -24.37 -8.31 3.30
CA ASN A 641 -24.13 -9.30 4.37
C ASN A 641 -24.48 -10.73 3.94
N ASN A 642 -25.34 -10.86 2.94
CA ASN A 642 -25.58 -12.11 2.23
C ASN A 642 -24.64 -12.19 1.02
N LYS A 643 -24.18 -13.40 0.71
CA LYS A 643 -23.32 -13.65 -0.44
C LYS A 643 -24.05 -13.33 -1.74
N ILE A 644 -23.39 -12.59 -2.62
CA ILE A 644 -23.91 -12.18 -3.94
C ILE A 644 -22.90 -12.50 -5.04
N THR A 645 -23.35 -12.57 -6.28
CA THR A 645 -22.45 -12.51 -7.43
C THR A 645 -22.11 -11.06 -7.74
N LEU A 646 -20.85 -10.70 -7.54
CA LEU A 646 -20.31 -9.38 -7.82
C LEU A 646 -20.22 -9.11 -9.32
N ASP A 647 -19.64 -10.05 -10.07
CA ASP A 647 -19.45 -9.92 -11.51
C ASP A 647 -19.40 -11.29 -12.22
N LYS A 648 -19.72 -11.28 -13.51
CA LYS A 648 -19.56 -12.41 -14.43
C LYS A 648 -18.88 -11.91 -15.70
N PHE A 649 -17.68 -12.39 -15.98
CA PHE A 649 -16.95 -12.02 -17.18
C PHE A 649 -16.53 -13.24 -17.99
N VAL A 650 -16.52 -13.09 -19.32
CA VAL A 650 -15.99 -14.09 -20.24
C VAL A 650 -14.56 -13.71 -20.63
N TYR A 651 -13.66 -14.70 -20.62
CA TYR A 651 -12.33 -14.61 -21.23
C TYR A 651 -12.25 -15.54 -22.44
#